data_AF-A0A844C805-F1
#
_entry.id   AF-A0A844C805-F1
#
_cell.length_a   1.000
_cell.length_b   1.000
_cell.length_c   1.000
_cell.angle_alpha   90.00
_cell.angle_beta   90.00
_cell.angle_gamma   90.00
#
_symmetry.space_group_name_H-M   'P 1'
#
loop_
_entity.id
_entity.type
_entity.pdbx_description
1 polymer ?
#
loop_
_entity_poly.entity_id
_entity_poly.type
_entity_poly.pdbx_seq_one_letter_code
_entity_poly.pdbx_strand_id
1 'polypeptide(L)'
;MRKTQIKNKQWLLISLLLLITGSILGFNPSVARAETAYRTYTQDGYGNYVETQTGYEPIRTISYVGELPLNRPTDMKLGPNDYIYIADSGNQRIVILNAEGEFEREIKHEAFKYPTGLFVTENGRLYIADESAGIVFVFDEKDELVHQFERPEAVSFGKNATFSPTKLSVDNRENVYVLSRGNNNGIIMLNAETDGEFLGYFAPNIAQQSILTEFRKLIFTEEQLEKMIGTAPTSATNLTIDHRGLIYTVTANETIDDVLKKLNMGGANLLTSNYIPFPASVAVGNYDNIYVLTENGYIFEYTSEGEFLFLFAGPDAGYQRSGLLGKGSAIAINSANQILTLDETKNEIQLFEPTEFTRTLHNALDLYQDGDYEESKIYWEEILKMNAQFDFANLGIGEAYYRENEFNQAMASFRQAKNIEGYSDSFWEIRNVWLKENMTGIIGCLIILFILVKAWSYLKRKYAWKTPLNVILQKTQRIKLLQEIGFISYFAKHPIDGAYGIKREQKTSNLSALIIYIMALVTFVINKYYAGFIFRTVEDGEYTLVNDVLVIVIISLFVSVATYMISTITDGESTLKETMHGFVYSLGPYILIQWILLILSNFLTLNEQFIIQFGYVIMITWVLSLMLIAITELNGYRFKETIRTVFLTAFAIFIAAITIFIVYSLMNQLISFIVSIFREVVARFES
;
A
#
# COMPACT_ATOMS: atom_id res chain seq x y z
N MET A 1 78.13 32.10 -6.32
CA MET A 1 76.81 32.16 -6.99
C MET A 1 76.42 30.93 -7.82
N ARG A 2 77.33 30.06 -8.28
CA ARG A 2 76.97 28.88 -9.13
C ARG A 2 76.29 27.69 -8.39
N LYS A 3 76.60 27.45 -7.12
CA LYS A 3 76.02 26.30 -6.37
C LYS A 3 74.55 26.48 -5.95
N THR A 4 74.09 27.72 -5.79
CA THR A 4 72.70 28.03 -5.41
C THR A 4 71.71 27.92 -6.58
N GLN A 5 72.13 28.22 -7.81
CA GLN A 5 71.28 28.06 -8.99
C GLN A 5 71.02 26.59 -9.38
N ILE A 6 71.96 25.68 -9.10
CA ILE A 6 71.81 24.25 -9.41
C ILE A 6 70.82 23.59 -8.44
N LYS A 7 70.85 23.95 -7.15
CA LYS A 7 69.86 23.45 -6.16
C LYS A 7 68.44 23.87 -6.52
N ASN A 8 68.22 25.12 -6.95
CA ASN A 8 66.87 25.58 -7.29
C ASN A 8 66.31 24.90 -8.55
N LYS A 9 67.15 24.57 -9.56
CA LYS A 9 66.71 23.81 -10.73
C LYS A 9 66.35 22.35 -10.40
N GLN A 10 67.07 21.72 -9.47
CA GLN A 10 66.76 20.34 -9.02
C GLN A 10 65.44 20.28 -8.24
N TRP A 11 65.19 21.26 -7.35
CA TRP A 11 63.90 21.36 -6.66
C TRP A 11 62.75 21.60 -7.62
N LEU A 12 62.95 22.45 -8.66
CA LEU A 12 61.93 22.69 -9.68
C LEU A 12 61.62 21.44 -10.51
N LEU A 13 62.65 20.65 -10.85
CA LEU A 13 62.47 19.39 -11.58
C LEU A 13 61.76 18.33 -10.73
N ILE A 14 62.10 18.23 -9.44
CA ILE A 14 61.47 17.29 -8.50
C ILE A 14 60.00 17.70 -8.25
N SER A 15 59.71 19.00 -8.12
CA SER A 15 58.33 19.47 -8.01
C SER A 15 57.53 19.25 -9.30
N LEU A 16 58.14 19.40 -10.48
CA LEU A 16 57.47 19.08 -11.75
C LEU A 16 57.22 17.58 -11.88
N LEU A 17 58.17 16.75 -11.47
CA LEU A 17 58.04 15.29 -11.51
C LEU A 17 56.94 14.81 -10.55
N LEU A 18 56.85 15.41 -9.35
CA LEU A 18 55.81 15.14 -8.36
C LEU A 18 54.41 15.63 -8.81
N LEU A 19 54.35 16.74 -9.55
CA LEU A 19 53.11 17.21 -10.16
C LEU A 19 52.63 16.28 -11.28
N ILE A 20 53.56 15.76 -12.09
CA ILE A 20 53.23 14.84 -13.18
C ILE A 20 52.87 13.45 -12.64
N THR A 21 53.58 12.92 -11.63
CA THR A 21 53.21 11.64 -10.99
C THR A 21 51.94 11.75 -10.17
N GLY A 22 51.67 12.89 -9.53
CA GLY A 22 50.39 13.18 -8.87
C GLY A 22 49.22 13.28 -9.85
N SER A 23 49.45 13.75 -11.07
CA SER A 23 48.42 13.84 -12.11
C SER A 23 48.10 12.48 -12.75
N ILE A 24 49.07 11.56 -12.81
CA ILE A 24 48.88 10.20 -13.37
C ILE A 24 48.22 9.26 -12.35
N LEU A 25 48.43 9.47 -11.04
CA LEU A 25 47.79 8.67 -9.98
C LEU A 25 46.35 9.10 -9.64
N GLY A 26 45.85 10.21 -10.23
CA GLY A 26 44.50 10.71 -10.04
C GLY A 26 43.47 10.21 -11.07
N PHE A 27 43.89 9.52 -12.13
CA PHE A 27 42.99 8.89 -13.09
C PHE A 27 42.62 7.48 -12.60
N ASN A 28 41.73 7.41 -11.61
CA ASN A 28 40.79 6.30 -11.61
C ASN A 28 39.80 6.60 -12.73
N PRO A 29 39.72 5.81 -13.82
CA PRO A 29 38.56 5.87 -14.67
C PRO A 29 37.40 5.39 -13.81
N SER A 30 36.69 6.33 -13.18
CA SER A 30 35.31 6.07 -12.81
C SER A 30 34.62 5.74 -14.11
N VAL A 31 34.29 4.47 -14.31
CA VAL A 31 33.30 4.08 -15.30
C VAL A 31 32.06 4.86 -14.91
N ALA A 32 31.80 5.95 -15.63
CA ALA A 32 30.58 6.70 -15.48
C ALA A 32 29.46 5.79 -15.96
N ARG A 33 28.87 5.01 -15.05
CA ARG A 33 27.56 4.40 -15.29
C ARG A 33 26.59 5.56 -15.37
N ALA A 34 26.07 5.79 -16.57
CA ALA A 34 25.04 6.80 -16.77
C ALA A 34 23.84 6.42 -15.92
N GLU A 35 23.41 7.33 -15.04
CA GLU A 35 22.17 7.19 -14.28
C GLU A 35 21.01 6.98 -15.27
N THR A 36 20.13 6.03 -14.98
CA THR A 36 18.97 5.72 -15.83
C THR A 36 18.09 6.95 -16.01
N ALA A 37 17.34 7.01 -17.13
CA ALA A 37 16.41 8.11 -17.39
C ALA A 37 15.19 8.12 -16.44
N TYR A 38 15.04 7.09 -15.62
CA TYR A 38 13.97 6.87 -14.65
C TYR A 38 14.56 6.48 -13.29
N ARG A 39 13.71 6.54 -12.26
CA ARG A 39 13.99 6.05 -10.91
C ARG A 39 13.25 4.74 -10.67
N THR A 40 13.82 3.89 -9.83
CA THR A 40 13.15 2.68 -9.36
C THR A 40 12.57 2.95 -7.98
N TYR A 41 11.31 2.55 -7.78
CA TYR A 41 10.60 2.66 -6.52
C TYR A 41 10.29 1.26 -5.99
N THR A 42 10.36 1.09 -4.68
CA THR A 42 9.84 -0.07 -3.95
C THR A 42 8.84 0.42 -2.90
N GLN A 43 8.24 -0.49 -2.14
CA GLN A 43 7.33 -0.15 -1.06
C GLN A 43 8.03 -0.37 0.28
N ASP A 44 7.96 0.63 1.16
CA ASP A 44 8.43 0.46 2.53
C ASP A 44 7.45 -0.38 3.35
N GLY A 45 7.85 -0.78 4.57
CA GLY A 45 6.97 -1.58 5.42
C GLY A 45 5.69 -0.89 5.91
N TYR A 46 5.49 0.41 5.61
CA TYR A 46 4.25 1.15 5.89
C TYR A 46 3.32 1.24 4.67
N GLY A 47 3.78 0.79 3.51
CA GLY A 47 3.03 0.82 2.27
C GLY A 47 3.32 2.03 1.37
N ASN A 48 4.30 2.87 1.72
CA ASN A 48 4.66 4.06 0.93
C ASN A 48 5.65 3.71 -0.17
N TYR A 49 5.50 4.31 -1.36
CA TYR A 49 6.49 4.18 -2.43
C TYR A 49 7.74 5.00 -2.10
N VAL A 50 8.87 4.31 -1.97
CA VAL A 50 10.18 4.89 -1.68
C VAL A 50 11.16 4.58 -2.81
N GLU A 51 12.01 5.54 -3.13
CA GLU A 51 13.06 5.33 -4.14
C GLU A 51 14.08 4.30 -3.65
N THR A 52 14.44 3.36 -4.50
CA THR A 52 15.42 2.31 -4.24
C THR A 52 16.50 2.32 -5.32
N GLN A 53 17.51 1.45 -5.16
CA GLN A 53 18.52 1.23 -6.17
C GLN A 53 17.90 0.81 -7.50
N THR A 54 18.52 1.21 -8.61
CA THR A 54 18.08 0.85 -9.97
C THR A 54 17.92 -0.67 -10.10
N GLY A 55 16.69 -1.12 -10.35
CA GLY A 55 16.39 -2.55 -10.49
C GLY A 55 16.71 -3.08 -11.89
N TYR A 56 16.47 -2.27 -12.92
CA TYR A 56 16.71 -2.63 -14.31
C TYR A 56 17.45 -1.52 -15.04
N GLU A 57 18.25 -1.88 -16.03
CA GLU A 57 18.96 -0.94 -16.90
C GLU A 57 18.53 -1.17 -18.35
N PRO A 58 18.15 -0.12 -19.11
CA PRO A 58 17.85 -0.28 -20.53
C PRO A 58 19.15 -0.49 -21.31
N ILE A 59 19.29 -1.65 -21.96
CA ILE A 59 20.54 -2.03 -22.64
C ILE A 59 20.48 -1.86 -24.15
N ARG A 60 19.28 -1.93 -24.75
CA ARG A 60 19.11 -1.91 -26.20
C ARG A 60 17.72 -1.46 -26.61
N THR A 61 17.66 -0.73 -27.72
CA THR A 61 16.42 -0.37 -28.42
C THR A 61 16.47 -0.91 -29.84
N ILE A 62 15.39 -1.55 -30.28
CA ILE A 62 15.22 -2.07 -31.64
C ILE A 62 14.10 -1.27 -32.31
N SER A 63 14.49 -0.29 -33.14
CA SER A 63 13.54 0.57 -33.87
C SER A 63 13.42 0.21 -35.36
N TYR A 64 14.28 -0.68 -35.87
CA TYR A 64 14.29 -1.11 -37.27
C TYR A 64 14.27 -2.63 -37.35
N VAL A 65 13.28 -3.17 -38.06
CA VAL A 65 13.11 -4.62 -38.27
C VAL A 65 12.98 -4.90 -39.78
N GLY A 66 14.02 -5.48 -40.36
CA GLY A 66 14.08 -5.71 -41.81
C GLY A 66 14.05 -4.41 -42.63
N GLU A 67 13.42 -4.45 -43.81
CA GLU A 67 13.37 -3.31 -44.75
C GLU A 67 12.26 -2.29 -44.45
N LEU A 68 11.20 -2.69 -43.73
CA LEU A 68 10.04 -1.86 -43.44
C LEU A 68 9.93 -1.64 -41.92
N PRO A 69 9.88 -0.39 -41.43
CA PRO A 69 9.74 -0.11 -40.00
C PRO A 69 8.39 -0.63 -39.47
N LEU A 70 8.35 -0.92 -38.16
CA LEU A 70 7.11 -1.25 -37.47
C LEU A 70 6.11 -0.08 -37.60
N ASN A 71 4.82 -0.41 -37.61
CA ASN A 71 3.74 0.55 -37.70
C ASN A 71 2.58 0.13 -36.79
N ARG A 72 2.43 0.82 -35.66
CA ARG A 72 1.44 0.53 -34.61
C ARG A 72 1.46 -0.94 -34.19
N PRO A 73 2.60 -1.46 -33.72
CA PRO A 73 2.69 -2.83 -33.27
C PRO A 73 1.90 -3.00 -31.96
N THR A 74 1.03 -4.00 -31.89
CA THR A 74 0.04 -4.16 -30.80
C THR A 74 0.30 -5.34 -29.87
N ASP A 75 1.12 -6.31 -30.30
CA ASP A 75 1.52 -7.44 -29.46
C ASP A 75 2.91 -7.94 -29.76
N MET A 76 3.50 -8.57 -28.75
CA MET A 76 4.78 -9.26 -28.83
C MET A 76 4.77 -10.48 -27.93
N LYS A 77 5.24 -11.62 -28.45
CA LYS A 77 5.46 -12.85 -27.68
C LYS A 77 6.78 -13.49 -28.04
N LEU A 78 7.37 -14.17 -27.07
CA LEU A 78 8.54 -14.99 -27.29
C LEU A 78 8.09 -16.41 -27.65
N GLY A 79 8.72 -16.96 -28.68
CA GLY A 79 8.59 -18.36 -29.06
C GLY A 79 9.79 -19.20 -28.57
N PRO A 80 9.88 -20.46 -29.01
CA PRO A 80 11.01 -21.33 -28.71
C PRO A 80 12.34 -20.68 -29.08
N ASN A 81 13.38 -20.87 -28.26
CA ASN A 81 14.71 -20.26 -28.43
C ASN A 81 14.72 -18.71 -28.42
N ASP A 82 13.83 -18.08 -27.65
CA ASP A 82 13.72 -16.61 -27.51
C ASP A 82 13.47 -15.85 -28.81
N TYR A 83 12.92 -16.51 -29.83
CA TYR A 83 12.46 -15.84 -31.04
C TYR A 83 11.35 -14.85 -30.73
N ILE A 84 11.44 -13.62 -31.27
CA ILE A 84 10.52 -12.53 -30.96
C ILE A 84 9.49 -12.42 -32.08
N TYR A 85 8.22 -12.73 -31.79
CA TYR A 85 7.10 -12.60 -32.71
C TYR A 85 6.34 -11.32 -32.41
N ILE A 86 6.11 -10.49 -33.43
CA ILE A 86 5.53 -9.15 -33.29
C ILE A 86 4.34 -9.01 -34.23
N ALA A 87 3.20 -8.58 -33.69
CA ALA A 87 2.03 -8.21 -34.48
C ALA A 87 2.20 -6.78 -34.98
N ASP A 88 2.73 -6.63 -36.19
CA ASP A 88 2.92 -5.35 -36.87
C ASP A 88 1.61 -4.92 -37.56
N SER A 89 0.61 -4.60 -36.73
CA SER A 89 -0.81 -4.50 -37.11
C SER A 89 -1.06 -3.47 -38.21
N GLY A 90 -0.38 -2.32 -38.17
CA GLY A 90 -0.52 -1.28 -39.19
C GLY A 90 0.05 -1.69 -40.55
N ASN A 91 0.95 -2.67 -40.58
CA ASN A 91 1.51 -3.24 -41.81
C ASN A 91 0.90 -4.62 -42.17
N GLN A 92 -0.11 -5.10 -41.42
CA GLN A 92 -0.84 -6.34 -41.69
C GLN A 92 0.07 -7.57 -41.84
N ARG A 93 1.06 -7.70 -40.97
CA ARG A 93 2.03 -8.80 -40.99
C ARG A 93 2.44 -9.21 -39.58
N ILE A 94 2.99 -10.40 -39.46
CA ILE A 94 3.75 -10.82 -38.27
C ILE A 94 5.23 -10.76 -38.60
N VAL A 95 6.02 -10.11 -37.76
CA VAL A 95 7.48 -10.03 -37.89
C VAL A 95 8.12 -10.98 -36.89
N ILE A 96 9.11 -11.75 -37.33
CA ILE A 96 9.86 -12.68 -36.50
C ILE A 96 11.33 -12.24 -36.46
N LEU A 97 11.82 -12.01 -35.25
CA LEU A 97 13.23 -11.72 -34.96
C LEU A 97 13.87 -12.90 -34.23
N ASN A 98 15.19 -13.07 -34.38
CA ASN A 98 15.95 -14.00 -33.54
C ASN A 98 16.12 -13.46 -32.10
N ALA A 99 16.75 -14.26 -31.24
CA ALA A 99 17.01 -13.88 -29.84
C ALA A 99 17.88 -12.62 -29.71
N GLU A 100 18.75 -12.37 -30.70
CA GLU A 100 19.56 -11.17 -30.81
C GLU A 100 18.77 -9.98 -31.38
N GLY A 101 17.46 -10.09 -31.60
CA GLY A 101 16.62 -9.01 -32.11
C GLY A 101 16.94 -8.58 -33.55
N GLU A 102 17.55 -9.47 -34.33
CA GLU A 102 17.79 -9.30 -35.76
C GLU A 102 16.62 -9.89 -36.55
N PHE A 103 16.26 -9.25 -37.66
CA PHE A 103 15.16 -9.70 -38.51
C PHE A 103 15.49 -11.04 -39.18
N GLU A 104 14.60 -12.01 -39.01
CA GLU A 104 14.72 -13.31 -39.66
C GLU A 104 13.73 -13.48 -40.81
N ARG A 105 12.44 -13.30 -40.53
CA ARG A 105 11.38 -13.48 -41.53
C ARG A 105 10.09 -12.75 -41.16
N GLU A 106 9.15 -12.72 -42.09
CA GLU A 106 7.80 -12.17 -41.89
C GLU A 106 6.73 -13.13 -42.44
N ILE A 107 5.57 -13.14 -41.79
CA ILE A 107 4.38 -13.87 -42.23
C ILE A 107 3.35 -12.85 -42.72
N LYS A 108 2.92 -13.01 -43.96
CA LYS A 108 1.87 -12.20 -44.60
C LYS A 108 0.79 -13.11 -45.13
N HIS A 109 -0.47 -12.74 -44.90
CA HIS A 109 -1.62 -13.48 -45.39
C HIS A 109 -2.70 -12.50 -45.88
N GLU A 110 -3.38 -12.82 -46.97
CA GLU A 110 -4.39 -11.93 -47.60
C GLU A 110 -5.62 -11.66 -46.71
N ALA A 111 -5.89 -12.59 -45.80
CA ALA A 111 -6.99 -12.47 -44.83
C ALA A 111 -6.66 -11.58 -43.63
N PHE A 112 -5.39 -11.23 -43.39
CA PHE A 112 -5.03 -10.31 -42.32
C PHE A 112 -5.63 -8.92 -42.57
N LYS A 113 -6.24 -8.35 -41.54
CA LYS A 113 -6.82 -7.01 -41.55
C LYS A 113 -6.20 -6.15 -40.47
N TYR A 114 -6.15 -6.66 -39.25
CA TYR A 114 -5.55 -5.99 -38.10
C TYR A 114 -5.18 -7.03 -37.03
N PRO A 115 -4.06 -7.77 -37.20
CA PRO A 115 -3.62 -8.76 -36.21
C PRO A 115 -3.24 -8.05 -34.91
N THR A 116 -3.86 -8.41 -33.78
CA THR A 116 -3.72 -7.69 -32.49
C THR A 116 -3.19 -8.51 -31.33
N GLY A 117 -3.22 -9.84 -31.46
CA GLY A 117 -2.84 -10.75 -30.39
C GLY A 117 -2.09 -11.95 -30.93
N LEU A 118 -1.06 -12.40 -30.21
CA LEU A 118 -0.21 -13.52 -30.58
C LEU A 118 -0.07 -14.51 -29.43
N PHE A 119 0.10 -15.77 -29.77
CA PHE A 119 0.62 -16.79 -28.86
C PHE A 119 1.40 -17.83 -29.65
N VAL A 120 2.56 -18.23 -29.13
CA VAL A 120 3.42 -19.23 -29.75
C VAL A 120 3.54 -20.41 -28.80
N THR A 121 3.24 -21.61 -29.26
CA THR A 121 3.40 -22.82 -28.45
C THR A 121 4.85 -23.29 -28.46
N GLU A 122 5.23 -24.14 -27.50
CA GLU A 122 6.57 -24.75 -27.46
C GLU A 122 6.91 -25.55 -28.72
N ASN A 123 5.89 -26.07 -29.42
CA ASN A 123 6.05 -26.80 -30.68
C ASN A 123 6.20 -25.86 -31.90
N GLY A 124 6.20 -24.54 -31.70
CA GLY A 124 6.37 -23.55 -32.77
C GLY A 124 5.07 -23.19 -33.52
N ARG A 125 3.90 -23.63 -33.05
CA ARG A 125 2.61 -23.26 -33.64
C ARG A 125 2.25 -21.83 -33.22
N LEU A 126 1.85 -21.01 -34.18
CA LEU A 126 1.52 -19.60 -33.98
C LEU A 126 0.02 -19.37 -34.09
N TYR A 127 -0.58 -18.85 -33.02
CA TYR A 127 -1.97 -18.41 -32.96
C TYR A 127 -2.03 -16.88 -33.06
N ILE A 128 -2.91 -16.36 -33.93
CA ILE A 128 -3.04 -14.94 -34.23
C ILE A 128 -4.50 -14.52 -34.08
N ALA A 129 -4.79 -13.63 -33.12
CA ALA A 129 -6.06 -12.91 -33.05
C ALA A 129 -6.05 -11.74 -34.03
N ASP A 130 -7.02 -11.68 -34.94
CA ASP A 130 -7.24 -10.51 -35.80
C ASP A 130 -8.58 -9.84 -35.47
N GLU A 131 -8.49 -8.68 -34.83
CA GLU A 131 -9.64 -7.93 -34.31
C GLU A 131 -10.63 -7.55 -35.41
N SER A 132 -10.10 -7.09 -36.54
CA SER A 132 -10.91 -6.55 -37.65
C SER A 132 -11.42 -7.64 -38.59
N ALA A 133 -10.68 -8.75 -38.73
CA ALA A 133 -11.17 -9.91 -39.45
C ALA A 133 -12.25 -10.66 -38.64
N GLY A 134 -12.19 -10.62 -37.30
CA GLY A 134 -13.09 -11.40 -36.45
C GLY A 134 -12.71 -12.89 -36.44
N ILE A 135 -11.43 -13.21 -36.64
CA ILE A 135 -10.92 -14.56 -36.85
C ILE A 135 -9.67 -14.77 -35.99
N VAL A 136 -9.50 -15.98 -35.45
CA VAL A 136 -8.22 -16.46 -34.93
C VAL A 136 -7.57 -17.37 -35.97
N PHE A 137 -6.41 -16.99 -36.49
CA PHE A 137 -5.63 -17.80 -37.43
C PHE A 137 -4.62 -18.67 -36.70
N VAL A 138 -4.38 -19.89 -37.19
CA VAL A 138 -3.40 -20.81 -36.63
C VAL A 138 -2.43 -21.23 -37.73
N PHE A 139 -1.15 -20.94 -37.53
CA PHE A 139 -0.05 -21.29 -38.42
C PHE A 139 0.82 -22.37 -37.78
N ASP A 140 1.29 -23.31 -38.59
CA ASP A 140 2.24 -24.34 -38.16
C ASP A 140 3.69 -23.82 -38.10
N GLU A 141 4.63 -24.70 -37.74
CA GLU A 141 6.05 -24.38 -37.64
C GLU A 141 6.73 -24.02 -38.98
N LYS A 142 6.03 -24.24 -40.12
CA LYS A 142 6.49 -23.88 -41.46
C LYS A 142 5.82 -22.60 -41.96
N ASP A 143 5.13 -21.89 -41.07
CA ASP A 143 4.33 -20.70 -41.37
C ASP A 143 3.22 -20.98 -42.41
N GLU A 144 2.66 -22.21 -42.45
CA GLU A 144 1.49 -22.55 -43.24
C GLU A 144 0.20 -22.45 -42.40
N LEU A 145 -0.85 -21.86 -42.96
CA LEU A 145 -2.13 -21.73 -42.28
C LEU A 145 -2.84 -23.08 -42.17
N VAL A 146 -3.10 -23.54 -40.94
CA VAL A 146 -3.72 -24.85 -40.65
C VAL A 146 -5.16 -24.75 -40.14
N HIS A 147 -5.50 -23.73 -39.35
CA HIS A 147 -6.86 -23.54 -38.82
C HIS A 147 -7.30 -22.07 -38.83
N GLN A 148 -8.62 -21.86 -38.86
CA GLN A 148 -9.26 -20.55 -38.71
C GLN A 148 -10.47 -20.70 -37.78
N PHE A 149 -10.47 -19.98 -36.65
CA PHE A 149 -11.61 -19.98 -35.74
C PHE A 149 -12.40 -18.69 -35.91
N GLU A 150 -13.63 -18.84 -36.41
CA GLU A 150 -14.60 -17.77 -36.56
C GLU A 150 -15.52 -17.69 -35.32
N ARG A 151 -16.53 -16.81 -35.38
CA ARG A 151 -17.54 -16.70 -34.34
C ARG A 151 -18.23 -18.06 -34.10
N PRO A 152 -18.26 -18.57 -32.85
CA PRO A 152 -18.99 -19.79 -32.55
C PRO A 152 -20.49 -19.73 -32.84
N GLU A 153 -21.04 -20.78 -33.43
CA GLU A 153 -22.49 -20.92 -33.70
C GLU A 153 -23.29 -21.45 -32.49
N ALA A 154 -22.60 -21.93 -31.46
CA ALA A 154 -23.22 -22.52 -30.28
C ALA A 154 -24.23 -21.56 -29.62
N VAL A 155 -25.41 -22.06 -29.27
CA VAL A 155 -26.45 -21.24 -28.61
C VAL A 155 -25.95 -20.65 -27.29
N SER A 156 -25.08 -21.38 -26.58
CA SER A 156 -24.43 -20.95 -25.33
C SER A 156 -23.48 -19.76 -25.51
N PHE A 157 -22.98 -19.49 -26.72
CA PHE A 157 -22.18 -18.30 -27.02
C PHE A 157 -23.02 -17.02 -26.96
N GLY A 158 -24.33 -17.13 -27.19
CA GLY A 158 -25.25 -16.00 -27.17
C GLY A 158 -25.32 -15.27 -28.51
N LYS A 159 -26.55 -14.96 -28.93
CA LYS A 159 -26.83 -14.34 -30.24
C LYS A 159 -26.24 -12.94 -30.41
N ASN A 160 -26.12 -12.19 -29.31
CA ASN A 160 -25.65 -10.80 -29.31
C ASN A 160 -24.20 -10.65 -28.83
N ALA A 161 -23.55 -11.72 -28.37
CA ALA A 161 -22.15 -11.65 -27.96
C ALA A 161 -21.27 -11.26 -29.16
N THR A 162 -20.21 -10.47 -28.98
CA THR A 162 -19.28 -10.15 -30.07
C THR A 162 -18.14 -11.17 -30.14
N PHE A 163 -17.60 -11.35 -31.34
CA PHE A 163 -16.37 -12.11 -31.58
C PHE A 163 -15.43 -11.28 -32.46
N SER A 164 -14.75 -10.35 -31.80
CA SER A 164 -13.67 -9.52 -32.34
C SER A 164 -12.44 -9.80 -31.46
N PRO A 165 -11.61 -10.79 -31.79
CA PRO A 165 -10.57 -11.30 -30.91
C PRO A 165 -9.42 -10.28 -30.82
N THR A 166 -8.98 -9.95 -29.61
CA THR A 166 -7.93 -8.94 -29.36
C THR A 166 -6.64 -9.54 -28.85
N LYS A 167 -6.72 -10.48 -27.90
CA LYS A 167 -5.60 -11.20 -27.28
C LYS A 167 -6.00 -12.66 -27.09
N LEU A 168 -5.00 -13.55 -27.04
CA LEU A 168 -5.24 -14.96 -26.77
C LEU A 168 -4.08 -15.60 -25.99
N SER A 169 -4.33 -16.73 -25.36
CA SER A 169 -3.29 -17.68 -24.93
C SER A 169 -3.81 -19.10 -25.04
N VAL A 170 -2.90 -20.07 -25.11
CA VAL A 170 -3.24 -21.48 -25.31
C VAL A 170 -2.61 -22.30 -24.18
N ASP A 171 -3.38 -23.20 -23.58
CA ASP A 171 -2.84 -24.13 -22.58
C ASP A 171 -2.25 -25.41 -23.21
N ASN A 172 -1.57 -26.21 -22.39
CA ASN A 172 -0.97 -27.48 -22.82
C ASN A 172 -2.00 -28.55 -23.25
N ARG A 173 -3.31 -28.28 -23.12
CA ARG A 173 -4.41 -29.13 -23.59
C ARG A 173 -5.06 -28.56 -24.85
N GLU A 174 -4.40 -27.61 -25.51
CA GLU A 174 -4.88 -26.95 -26.73
C GLU A 174 -6.22 -26.20 -26.53
N ASN A 175 -6.55 -25.80 -25.30
CA ASN A 175 -7.65 -24.85 -25.07
C ASN A 175 -7.14 -23.44 -25.36
N VAL A 176 -7.86 -22.72 -26.20
CA VAL A 176 -7.57 -21.34 -26.61
C VAL A 176 -8.45 -20.40 -25.82
N TYR A 177 -7.83 -19.56 -25.01
CA TYR A 177 -8.47 -18.50 -24.23
C TYR A 177 -8.39 -17.20 -25.02
N VAL A 178 -9.52 -16.65 -25.42
CA VAL A 178 -9.62 -15.49 -26.30
C VAL A 178 -10.32 -14.34 -25.58
N LEU A 179 -9.65 -13.18 -25.51
CA LEU A 179 -10.29 -11.92 -25.18
C LEU A 179 -10.90 -11.32 -26.43
N SER A 180 -12.11 -10.78 -26.29
CA SER A 180 -12.83 -10.20 -27.40
C SER A 180 -13.39 -8.82 -27.09
N ARG A 181 -13.15 -7.86 -28.00
CA ARG A 181 -13.63 -6.49 -27.86
C ARG A 181 -15.16 -6.45 -27.81
N GLY A 182 -15.68 -5.82 -26.76
CA GLY A 182 -17.12 -5.67 -26.53
C GLY A 182 -17.82 -6.93 -25.99
N ASN A 183 -17.07 -8.01 -25.71
CA ASN A 183 -17.62 -9.21 -25.10
C ASN A 183 -17.42 -9.16 -23.58
N ASN A 184 -18.50 -8.95 -22.84
CA ASN A 184 -18.49 -8.78 -21.38
C ASN A 184 -18.88 -10.07 -20.63
N ASN A 185 -19.00 -11.21 -21.33
CA ASN A 185 -19.41 -12.49 -20.74
C ASN A 185 -18.23 -13.25 -20.08
N GLY A 186 -17.00 -12.75 -20.21
CA GLY A 186 -15.77 -13.38 -19.74
C GLY A 186 -14.83 -13.75 -20.89
N ILE A 187 -13.81 -14.55 -20.58
CA ILE A 187 -12.83 -15.03 -21.54
C ILE A 187 -13.45 -16.17 -22.35
N ILE A 188 -13.39 -16.11 -23.68
CA ILE A 188 -13.94 -17.14 -24.56
C ILE A 188 -12.98 -18.33 -24.56
N MET A 189 -13.48 -19.52 -24.26
CA MET A 189 -12.69 -20.76 -24.31
C MET A 189 -13.08 -21.58 -25.53
N LEU A 190 -12.12 -21.80 -26.43
CA LEU A 190 -12.25 -22.64 -27.62
C LEU A 190 -11.34 -23.87 -27.51
N ASN A 191 -11.65 -24.94 -28.21
CA ASN A 191 -10.77 -26.10 -28.33
C ASN A 191 -10.13 -26.15 -29.72
N ALA A 192 -8.80 -26.09 -29.81
CA ALA A 192 -8.12 -26.11 -31.09
C ALA A 192 -8.11 -27.50 -31.75
N GLU A 193 -8.22 -28.60 -31.00
CA GLU A 193 -8.30 -29.96 -31.57
C GLU A 193 -9.64 -30.25 -32.25
N THR A 194 -10.70 -29.56 -31.84
CA THR A 194 -12.06 -29.70 -32.40
C THR A 194 -12.45 -28.51 -33.29
N ASP A 195 -11.46 -27.96 -34.01
CA ASP A 195 -11.63 -26.88 -35.01
C ASP A 195 -12.32 -25.62 -34.44
N GLY A 196 -12.00 -25.27 -33.19
CA GLY A 196 -12.50 -24.06 -32.54
C GLY A 196 -13.86 -24.22 -31.85
N GLU A 197 -14.24 -25.43 -31.43
CA GLU A 197 -15.49 -25.64 -30.69
C GLU A 197 -15.52 -24.80 -29.41
N PHE A 198 -16.63 -24.10 -29.19
CA PHE A 198 -16.83 -23.26 -28.02
C PHE A 198 -17.15 -24.10 -26.78
N LEU A 199 -16.24 -24.05 -25.80
CA LEU A 199 -16.37 -24.78 -24.54
C LEU A 199 -17.14 -23.98 -23.47
N GLY A 200 -17.04 -22.66 -23.49
CA GLY A 200 -17.72 -21.79 -22.52
C GLY A 200 -17.01 -20.47 -22.28
N TYR A 201 -17.54 -19.70 -21.32
CA TYR A 201 -16.87 -18.51 -20.79
C TYR A 201 -16.12 -18.84 -19.52
N PHE A 202 -14.88 -18.36 -19.43
CA PHE A 202 -13.99 -18.53 -18.29
C PHE A 202 -13.79 -17.19 -17.57
N ALA A 203 -13.77 -17.23 -16.24
CA ALA A 203 -13.49 -16.09 -15.35
C ALA A 203 -14.17 -14.76 -15.76
N PRO A 204 -15.52 -14.68 -15.80
CA PRO A 204 -16.20 -13.42 -16.04
C PRO A 204 -15.85 -12.40 -14.95
N ASN A 205 -15.54 -11.17 -15.35
CA ASN A 205 -15.40 -10.07 -14.41
C ASN A 205 -16.75 -9.79 -13.75
N ILE A 206 -16.77 -9.55 -12.44
CA ILE A 206 -18.00 -9.36 -11.68
C ILE A 206 -18.31 -7.86 -11.64
N ALA A 207 -19.51 -7.47 -12.06
CA ALA A 207 -19.94 -6.07 -11.94
C ALA A 207 -20.04 -5.67 -10.46
N GLN A 208 -19.30 -4.63 -10.05
CA GLN A 208 -19.39 -4.11 -8.68
C GLN A 208 -20.81 -3.61 -8.37
N GLN A 209 -21.42 -4.19 -7.34
CA GLN A 209 -22.73 -3.77 -6.85
C GLN A 209 -22.53 -2.61 -5.86
N SER A 210 -22.82 -1.38 -6.29
CA SER A 210 -22.92 -0.25 -5.36
C SER A 210 -24.21 -0.36 -4.53
N ILE A 211 -24.19 0.13 -3.28
CA ILE A 211 -25.40 0.33 -2.46
C ILE A 211 -26.45 1.16 -3.22
N LEU A 212 -25.97 2.11 -4.04
CA LEU A 212 -26.83 2.92 -4.91
C LEU A 212 -27.45 2.08 -6.04
N THR A 213 -26.77 1.05 -6.52
CA THR A 213 -27.28 0.10 -7.52
C THR A 213 -28.41 -0.76 -6.94
N GLU A 214 -28.29 -1.24 -5.70
CA GLU A 214 -29.38 -1.96 -5.02
C GLU A 214 -30.58 -1.06 -4.74
N PHE A 215 -30.34 0.17 -4.31
CA PHE A 215 -31.40 1.18 -4.19
C PHE A 215 -32.09 1.46 -5.53
N ARG A 216 -31.34 1.51 -6.64
CA ARG A 216 -31.91 1.66 -7.98
C ARG A 216 -32.77 0.47 -8.39
N LYS A 217 -32.35 -0.77 -8.10
CA LYS A 217 -33.17 -1.98 -8.35
C LYS A 217 -34.50 -1.98 -7.62
N LEU A 218 -34.57 -1.34 -6.44
CA LEU A 218 -35.82 -1.21 -5.69
C LEU A 218 -36.80 -0.19 -6.28
N ILE A 219 -36.34 0.74 -7.12
CA ILE A 219 -37.13 1.90 -7.59
C ILE A 219 -37.35 1.89 -9.10
N PHE A 220 -36.41 1.38 -9.87
CA PHE A 220 -36.45 1.34 -11.34
C PHE A 220 -36.92 -0.03 -11.86
N THR A 221 -37.59 -0.02 -13.00
CA THR A 221 -37.96 -1.24 -13.75
C THR A 221 -36.75 -1.82 -14.48
N GLU A 222 -36.77 -3.12 -14.79
CA GLU A 222 -35.66 -3.80 -15.51
C GLU A 222 -35.28 -3.07 -16.81
N GLU A 223 -36.26 -2.64 -17.62
CA GLU A 223 -36.00 -1.86 -18.85
C GLU A 223 -35.39 -0.47 -18.60
N GLN A 224 -35.66 0.16 -17.45
CA GLN A 224 -35.05 1.44 -17.07
C GLN A 224 -33.61 1.24 -16.59
N LEU A 225 -33.34 0.14 -15.87
CA LEU A 225 -31.99 -0.24 -15.45
C LEU A 225 -31.09 -0.55 -16.65
N GLU A 226 -31.58 -1.29 -17.64
CA GLU A 226 -30.83 -1.57 -18.87
C GLU A 226 -30.46 -0.31 -19.67
N LYS A 227 -31.29 0.73 -19.62
CA LYS A 227 -31.06 2.01 -20.32
C LYS A 227 -30.16 2.99 -19.55
N MET A 228 -29.88 2.77 -18.27
CA MET A 228 -29.23 3.73 -17.38
C MET A 228 -27.69 3.68 -17.37
N ILE A 229 -27.07 3.30 -18.50
CA ILE A 229 -25.62 3.02 -18.65
C ILE A 229 -25.31 1.61 -18.15
N GLY A 230 -24.94 0.74 -19.09
CA GLY A 230 -24.64 -0.66 -18.82
C GLY A 230 -23.58 -0.80 -17.74
N THR A 231 -23.97 -1.32 -16.60
CA THR A 231 -23.07 -1.89 -15.59
C THR A 231 -22.55 -3.25 -16.06
N ALA A 232 -22.27 -3.39 -17.36
CA ALA A 232 -21.63 -4.57 -17.87
C ALA A 232 -20.17 -4.53 -17.37
N PRO A 233 -19.65 -5.64 -16.85
CA PRO A 233 -18.28 -5.67 -16.35
C PRO A 233 -17.32 -5.35 -17.50
N THR A 234 -16.26 -4.61 -17.19
CA THR A 234 -15.18 -4.34 -18.12
C THR A 234 -14.46 -5.65 -18.42
N SER A 235 -14.28 -5.99 -19.70
CA SER A 235 -13.50 -7.17 -20.09
C SER A 235 -12.01 -6.94 -19.87
N ALA A 236 -11.27 -7.99 -19.52
CA ALA A 236 -9.82 -7.92 -19.42
C ALA A 236 -9.20 -7.42 -20.74
N THR A 237 -8.14 -6.61 -20.63
CA THR A 237 -7.43 -6.01 -21.76
C THR A 237 -6.30 -6.90 -22.25
N ASN A 238 -5.69 -7.69 -21.36
CA ASN A 238 -4.60 -8.60 -21.69
C ASN A 238 -4.70 -9.89 -20.87
N LEU A 239 -4.13 -10.96 -21.41
CA LEU A 239 -4.01 -12.25 -20.74
C LEU A 239 -2.67 -12.93 -21.07
N THR A 240 -2.18 -13.72 -20.14
CA THR A 240 -1.06 -14.63 -20.37
C THR A 240 -1.27 -15.90 -19.55
N ILE A 241 -0.53 -16.96 -19.89
CA ILE A 241 -0.54 -18.23 -19.15
C ILE A 241 0.88 -18.54 -18.67
N ASP A 242 1.02 -19.11 -17.46
CA ASP A 242 2.30 -19.61 -16.97
C ASP A 242 2.53 -21.09 -17.32
N HIS A 243 3.73 -21.58 -17.03
CA HIS A 243 4.13 -22.97 -17.29
C HIS A 243 3.30 -24.01 -16.48
N ARG A 244 2.59 -23.59 -15.43
CA ARG A 244 1.67 -24.42 -14.62
C ARG A 244 0.24 -24.40 -15.15
N GLY A 245 -0.04 -23.61 -16.18
CA GLY A 245 -1.37 -23.43 -16.76
C GLY A 245 -2.26 -22.46 -16.00
N LEU A 246 -1.71 -21.62 -15.11
CA LEU A 246 -2.46 -20.55 -14.46
C LEU A 246 -2.57 -19.35 -15.40
N ILE A 247 -3.75 -18.75 -15.47
CA ILE A 247 -4.04 -17.64 -16.38
C ILE A 247 -3.95 -16.33 -15.61
N TYR A 248 -3.19 -15.38 -16.12
CA TYR A 248 -3.06 -14.04 -15.58
C TYR A 248 -3.82 -13.09 -16.48
N THR A 249 -4.58 -12.18 -15.89
CA THR A 249 -5.31 -11.15 -16.63
C THR A 249 -5.09 -9.79 -16.02
N VAL A 250 -5.14 -8.77 -16.87
CA VAL A 250 -5.26 -7.38 -16.43
C VAL A 250 -6.47 -6.73 -17.05
N THR A 251 -7.17 -5.89 -16.28
CA THR A 251 -8.39 -5.20 -16.72
C THR A 251 -8.20 -3.69 -16.59
N ALA A 252 -8.23 -2.96 -17.70
CA ALA A 252 -8.23 -1.50 -17.66
C ALA A 252 -9.58 -0.94 -17.21
N ASN A 253 -9.55 0.17 -16.47
CA ASN A 253 -10.72 0.90 -15.97
C ASN A 253 -11.60 0.15 -14.95
N GLU A 254 -11.09 -0.91 -14.31
CA GLU A 254 -11.71 -1.40 -13.07
C GLU A 254 -11.42 -0.44 -11.91
N THR A 255 -12.38 -0.36 -10.99
CA THR A 255 -12.18 0.17 -9.64
C THR A 255 -11.01 -0.52 -8.95
N ILE A 256 -10.46 0.11 -7.90
CA ILE A 256 -9.19 -0.22 -7.22
C ILE A 256 -8.95 -1.72 -6.97
N ASP A 257 -10.03 -2.50 -6.79
CA ASP A 257 -9.98 -3.93 -6.54
C ASP A 257 -10.21 -4.75 -7.82
N ASP A 258 -9.34 -5.73 -8.06
CA ASP A 258 -9.37 -6.75 -9.14
C ASP A 258 -8.65 -6.44 -10.48
N VAL A 259 -7.80 -5.40 -10.55
CA VAL A 259 -7.08 -5.04 -11.78
C VAL A 259 -6.19 -6.16 -12.33
N LEU A 260 -5.36 -6.79 -11.49
CA LEU A 260 -4.50 -7.94 -11.83
C LEU A 260 -5.05 -9.20 -11.17
N LYS A 261 -5.27 -10.26 -11.96
CA LYS A 261 -5.77 -11.55 -11.45
C LYS A 261 -4.84 -12.67 -11.83
N LYS A 262 -4.59 -13.59 -10.89
CA LYS A 262 -4.00 -14.92 -11.11
C LYS A 262 -5.11 -15.94 -10.94
N LEU A 263 -5.56 -16.52 -12.04
CA LEU A 263 -6.75 -17.36 -12.10
C LEU A 263 -6.36 -18.83 -12.03
N ASN A 264 -6.98 -19.55 -11.10
CA ASN A 264 -6.91 -21.01 -11.09
C ASN A 264 -7.79 -21.63 -12.19
N MET A 265 -7.74 -22.96 -12.36
CA MET A 265 -8.54 -23.69 -13.37
C MET A 265 -10.06 -23.50 -13.23
N GLY A 266 -10.55 -23.03 -12.08
CA GLY A 266 -11.96 -22.72 -11.84
C GLY A 266 -12.33 -21.25 -12.09
N GLY A 267 -11.38 -20.41 -12.48
CA GLY A 267 -11.57 -18.97 -12.71
C GLY A 267 -11.60 -18.13 -11.44
N ALA A 268 -11.15 -18.67 -10.29
CA ALA A 268 -11.05 -17.89 -9.06
C ALA A 268 -9.70 -17.16 -9.00
N ASN A 269 -9.73 -15.88 -8.60
CA ASN A 269 -8.55 -15.07 -8.38
C ASN A 269 -7.79 -15.53 -7.12
N LEU A 270 -6.48 -15.72 -7.25
CA LEU A 270 -5.57 -16.12 -6.19
C LEU A 270 -4.79 -14.93 -5.59
N LEU A 271 -4.79 -13.77 -6.24
CA LEU A 271 -4.10 -12.58 -5.75
C LEU A 271 -5.02 -11.73 -4.88
N THR A 272 -4.39 -10.96 -4.00
CA THR A 272 -5.01 -9.85 -3.29
C THR A 272 -5.03 -8.59 -4.20
N SER A 273 -5.93 -7.65 -3.87
CA SER A 273 -6.15 -6.44 -4.65
C SER A 273 -4.87 -5.61 -4.82
N ASN A 274 -4.53 -5.29 -6.07
CA ASN A 274 -3.40 -4.45 -6.44
C ASN A 274 -3.86 -3.31 -7.33
N TYR A 275 -3.68 -2.07 -6.89
CA TYR A 275 -3.97 -0.90 -7.72
C TYR A 275 -2.87 -0.71 -8.77
N ILE A 276 -3.23 -0.88 -10.04
CA ILE A 276 -2.33 -0.61 -11.17
C ILE A 276 -3.04 0.38 -12.11
N PRO A 277 -2.47 1.58 -12.32
CA PRO A 277 -3.10 2.57 -13.19
C PRO A 277 -2.91 2.18 -14.66
N PHE A 278 -4.04 2.01 -15.38
CA PHE A 278 -4.07 1.77 -16.84
C PHE A 278 -3.15 0.62 -17.30
N PRO A 279 -3.38 -0.63 -16.84
CA PRO A 279 -2.57 -1.77 -17.28
C PRO A 279 -2.79 -2.09 -18.77
N ALA A 280 -1.70 -2.31 -19.48
CA ALA A 280 -1.70 -2.65 -20.91
C ALA A 280 -1.37 -4.12 -21.16
N SER A 281 -0.39 -4.67 -20.44
CA SER A 281 0.08 -6.03 -20.67
C SER A 281 0.63 -6.67 -19.40
N VAL A 282 0.48 -7.99 -19.28
CA VAL A 282 1.00 -8.81 -18.19
C VAL A 282 1.89 -9.91 -18.74
N ALA A 283 2.98 -10.21 -18.04
CA ALA A 283 3.90 -11.31 -18.34
C ALA A 283 4.37 -11.97 -17.05
N VAL A 284 4.75 -13.24 -17.13
CA VAL A 284 5.32 -14.01 -16.02
C VAL A 284 6.80 -14.23 -16.34
N GLY A 285 7.67 -13.95 -15.38
CA GLY A 285 9.11 -14.17 -15.50
C GLY A 285 9.52 -15.60 -15.16
N ASN A 286 10.82 -15.86 -15.28
CA ASN A 286 11.37 -17.20 -15.04
C ASN A 286 11.36 -17.61 -13.56
N TYR A 287 11.23 -16.65 -12.64
CA TYR A 287 11.13 -16.87 -11.18
C TYR A 287 9.68 -16.78 -10.68
N ASP A 288 8.70 -17.05 -11.55
CA ASP A 288 7.27 -16.90 -11.28
C ASP A 288 6.81 -15.50 -10.83
N ASN A 289 7.68 -14.51 -10.95
CA ASN A 289 7.36 -13.11 -10.70
C ASN A 289 6.48 -12.54 -11.81
N ILE A 290 5.63 -11.60 -11.44
CA ILE A 290 4.59 -11.06 -12.30
C ILE A 290 4.98 -9.65 -12.71
N TYR A 291 5.05 -9.41 -14.02
CA TYR A 291 5.33 -8.09 -14.58
C TYR A 291 4.07 -7.51 -15.22
N VAL A 292 3.77 -6.26 -14.89
CA VAL A 292 2.66 -5.51 -15.51
C VAL A 292 3.18 -4.23 -16.13
N LEU A 293 3.04 -4.12 -17.44
CA LEU A 293 3.30 -2.90 -18.21
C LEU A 293 2.02 -2.07 -18.26
N THR A 294 2.12 -0.78 -17.95
CA THR A 294 1.03 0.18 -18.09
C THR A 294 1.06 0.87 -19.45
N GLU A 295 -0.09 1.40 -19.89
CA GLU A 295 -0.18 2.19 -21.11
C GLU A 295 0.78 3.39 -21.08
N ASN A 296 1.00 3.99 -19.91
CA ASN A 296 1.86 5.16 -19.74
C ASN A 296 3.36 4.80 -19.56
N GLY A 297 3.75 3.54 -19.74
CA GLY A 297 5.16 3.15 -19.77
C GLY A 297 5.80 2.80 -18.43
N TYR A 298 5.04 2.77 -17.34
CA TYR A 298 5.51 2.20 -16.08
C TYR A 298 5.47 0.68 -16.13
N ILE A 299 6.48 0.04 -15.53
CA ILE A 299 6.55 -1.40 -15.33
C ILE A 299 6.49 -1.68 -13.83
N PHE A 300 5.52 -2.50 -13.44
CA PHE A 300 5.37 -3.03 -12.09
C PHE A 300 5.86 -4.46 -12.05
N GLU A 301 6.56 -4.82 -10.98
CA GLU A 301 6.99 -6.17 -10.70
C GLU A 301 6.46 -6.62 -9.34
N TYR A 302 5.93 -7.84 -9.30
CA TYR A 302 5.39 -8.48 -8.11
C TYR A 302 5.98 -9.87 -7.94
N THR A 303 5.98 -10.41 -6.71
CA THR A 303 6.25 -11.82 -6.45
C THR A 303 5.14 -12.72 -7.03
N SER A 304 5.33 -14.04 -6.95
CA SER A 304 4.33 -15.01 -7.43
C SER A 304 3.01 -14.97 -6.64
N GLU A 305 3.07 -14.46 -5.41
CA GLU A 305 1.98 -14.29 -4.46
C GLU A 305 1.29 -12.92 -4.59
N GLY A 306 1.87 -12.00 -5.36
CA GLY A 306 1.31 -10.67 -5.62
C GLY A 306 1.85 -9.56 -4.73
N GLU A 307 2.94 -9.79 -3.98
CA GLU A 307 3.61 -8.77 -3.19
C GLU A 307 4.42 -7.84 -4.11
N PHE A 308 4.35 -6.53 -3.89
CA PHE A 308 4.99 -5.54 -4.75
C PHE A 308 6.51 -5.49 -4.53
N LEU A 309 7.28 -5.58 -5.62
CA LEU A 309 8.75 -5.49 -5.60
C LEU A 309 9.23 -4.14 -6.11
N PHE A 310 8.94 -3.84 -7.38
CA PHE A 310 9.46 -2.65 -8.06
C PHE A 310 8.43 -1.95 -8.93
N LEU A 311 8.60 -0.63 -9.03
CA LEU A 311 8.01 0.25 -10.03
C LEU A 311 9.15 1.01 -10.71
N PHE A 312 9.26 0.90 -12.02
CA PHE A 312 10.32 1.58 -12.78
C PHE A 312 9.86 1.95 -14.20
N ALA A 313 10.79 2.46 -15.01
CA ALA A 313 10.52 3.09 -16.30
C ALA A 313 9.59 4.30 -16.14
N GLY A 314 8.71 4.56 -17.11
CA GLY A 314 7.75 5.65 -17.07
C GLY A 314 7.54 6.33 -18.41
N PRO A 315 6.71 7.39 -18.42
CA PRO A 315 6.32 8.06 -19.65
C PRO A 315 7.48 8.89 -20.22
N ASP A 316 7.66 8.80 -21.53
CA ASP A 316 8.57 9.67 -22.26
C ASP A 316 7.87 10.98 -22.64
N ALA A 317 8.42 12.11 -22.18
CA ALA A 317 7.94 13.45 -22.52
C ALA A 317 8.35 13.90 -23.95
N GLY A 318 8.55 12.95 -24.88
CA GLY A 318 8.93 13.19 -26.26
C GLY A 318 10.43 13.37 -26.50
N TYR A 319 11.28 13.07 -25.51
CA TYR A 319 12.74 13.17 -25.64
C TYR A 319 13.40 11.88 -26.14
N GLN A 320 12.62 10.81 -26.32
CA GLN A 320 13.08 9.49 -26.80
C GLN A 320 14.27 8.96 -25.99
N ARG A 321 14.22 9.16 -24.67
CA ARG A 321 15.25 8.63 -23.78
C ARG A 321 15.07 7.13 -23.59
N SER A 322 16.18 6.40 -23.73
CA SER A 322 16.23 4.96 -23.44
C SER A 322 15.73 4.68 -22.02
N GLY A 323 14.83 3.71 -21.89
CA GLY A 323 14.20 3.36 -20.62
C GLY A 323 12.85 4.02 -20.33
N LEU A 324 12.40 4.97 -21.17
CA LEU A 324 11.08 5.57 -21.09
C LEU A 324 10.22 5.17 -22.30
N LEU A 325 8.92 4.94 -22.07
CA LEU A 325 7.98 4.53 -23.12
C LEU A 325 6.94 5.62 -23.39
N GLY A 326 6.47 5.71 -24.63
CA GLY A 326 5.33 6.54 -25.03
C GLY A 326 4.01 5.85 -24.72
N LYS A 327 3.72 4.74 -25.41
CA LYS A 327 2.56 3.89 -25.12
C LYS A 327 2.93 2.40 -25.14
N GLY A 328 3.05 1.81 -23.95
CA GLY A 328 3.35 0.38 -23.82
C GLY A 328 2.21 -0.49 -24.32
N SER A 329 2.48 -1.44 -25.22
CA SER A 329 1.47 -2.36 -25.77
C SER A 329 1.68 -3.82 -25.39
N ALA A 330 2.93 -4.26 -25.23
CA ALA A 330 3.26 -5.63 -24.83
C ALA A 330 4.53 -5.70 -23.99
N ILE A 331 4.61 -6.72 -23.13
CA ILE A 331 5.78 -7.07 -22.33
C ILE A 331 6.06 -8.57 -22.44
N ALA A 332 7.32 -8.96 -22.49
CA ALA A 332 7.77 -10.35 -22.45
C ALA A 332 9.12 -10.47 -21.72
N ILE A 333 9.42 -11.66 -21.18
CA ILE A 333 10.66 -11.94 -20.45
C ILE A 333 11.36 -13.11 -21.12
N ASN A 334 12.62 -12.93 -21.51
CA ASN A 334 13.40 -13.97 -22.19
C ASN A 334 14.10 -14.92 -21.20
N SER A 335 14.72 -15.98 -21.72
CA SER A 335 15.44 -16.96 -20.90
C SER A 335 16.62 -16.37 -20.10
N ALA A 336 17.14 -15.20 -20.50
CA ALA A 336 18.20 -14.48 -19.82
C ALA A 336 17.71 -13.50 -18.72
N ASN A 337 16.42 -13.55 -18.37
CA ASN A 337 15.74 -12.65 -17.41
C ASN A 337 15.68 -11.19 -17.86
N GLN A 338 15.83 -10.91 -19.16
CA GLN A 338 15.69 -9.56 -19.71
C GLN A 338 14.22 -9.29 -20.06
N ILE A 339 13.79 -8.06 -19.80
CA ILE A 339 12.44 -7.61 -20.11
C ILE A 339 12.44 -6.94 -21.47
N LEU A 340 11.59 -7.42 -22.36
CA LEU A 340 11.31 -6.81 -23.65
C LEU A 340 9.98 -6.07 -23.53
N THR A 341 9.96 -4.81 -23.93
CA THR A 341 8.73 -4.01 -24.00
C THR A 341 8.51 -3.50 -25.41
N LEU A 342 7.26 -3.48 -25.84
CA LEU A 342 6.85 -2.98 -27.15
C LEU A 342 6.12 -1.65 -26.98
N ASP A 343 6.53 -0.64 -27.74
CA ASP A 343 5.91 0.69 -27.76
C ASP A 343 5.10 0.90 -29.04
N GLU A 344 3.78 1.03 -28.92
CA GLU A 344 2.87 1.26 -30.07
C GLU A 344 3.12 2.62 -30.74
N THR A 345 3.51 3.63 -29.96
CA THR A 345 3.67 5.01 -30.48
C THR A 345 5.04 5.27 -31.08
N LYS A 346 6.08 4.70 -30.47
CA LYS A 346 7.46 4.83 -30.96
C LYS A 346 7.82 3.78 -32.00
N ASN A 347 7.00 2.73 -32.16
CA ASN A 347 7.24 1.62 -33.08
C ASN A 347 8.58 0.91 -32.82
N GLU A 348 8.93 0.72 -31.55
CA GLU A 348 10.21 0.13 -31.15
C GLU A 348 10.05 -0.87 -30.00
N ILE A 349 11.06 -1.71 -29.85
CA ILE A 349 11.20 -2.64 -28.72
C ILE A 349 12.33 -2.11 -27.84
N GLN A 350 12.12 -2.07 -26.53
CA GLN A 350 13.17 -1.76 -25.56
C GLN A 350 13.49 -2.99 -24.69
N LEU A 351 14.77 -3.31 -24.57
CA LEU A 351 15.30 -4.37 -23.72
C LEU A 351 15.85 -3.77 -22.42
N PHE A 352 15.44 -4.35 -21.31
CA PHE A 352 15.90 -4.05 -19.97
C PHE A 352 16.60 -5.27 -19.37
N GLU A 353 17.78 -5.05 -18.78
CA GLU A 353 18.52 -6.08 -18.08
C GLU A 353 18.41 -5.89 -16.56
N PRO A 354 18.18 -6.96 -15.77
CA PRO A 354 18.17 -6.85 -14.31
C PRO A 354 19.59 -6.52 -13.81
N THR A 355 19.67 -5.54 -12.91
CA THR A 355 20.93 -5.20 -12.24
C THR A 355 21.34 -6.33 -11.29
N GLU A 356 22.58 -6.26 -10.78
CA GLU A 356 23.06 -7.20 -9.76
C GLU A 356 22.12 -7.25 -8.55
N PHE A 357 21.60 -6.09 -8.13
CA PHE A 357 20.64 -5.97 -7.03
C PHE A 357 19.38 -6.82 -7.28
N THR A 358 18.77 -6.69 -8.46
CA THR A 358 17.57 -7.45 -8.82
C THR A 358 17.86 -8.94 -9.01
N ARG A 359 19.01 -9.30 -9.59
CA ARG A 359 19.42 -10.71 -9.74
C ARG A 359 19.58 -11.38 -8.36
N THR A 360 20.20 -10.70 -7.39
CA THR A 360 20.33 -11.19 -6.02
C THR A 360 18.96 -11.34 -5.35
N LEU A 361 18.04 -10.38 -5.57
CA LEU A 361 16.65 -10.47 -5.09
C LEU A 361 15.89 -11.68 -5.66
N HIS A 362 15.95 -11.88 -6.97
CA HIS A 362 15.28 -13.01 -7.62
C HIS A 362 15.82 -14.34 -7.12
N ASN A 363 17.14 -14.50 -6.99
CA ASN A 363 17.72 -15.71 -6.43
C ASN A 363 17.29 -15.94 -4.96
N ALA A 364 17.16 -14.88 -4.16
CA ALA A 364 16.69 -15.00 -2.79
C ALA A 364 15.24 -15.51 -2.72
N LEU A 365 14.38 -15.01 -3.61
CA LEU A 365 12.97 -15.42 -3.73
C LEU A 365 12.83 -16.86 -4.22
N ASP A 366 13.59 -17.24 -5.24
CA ASP A 366 13.60 -18.58 -5.83
C ASP A 366 13.97 -19.65 -4.77
N LEU A 367 15.09 -19.45 -4.08
CA LEU A 367 15.53 -20.32 -2.98
C LEU A 367 14.51 -20.38 -1.84
N TYR A 368 13.85 -19.25 -1.54
CA TYR A 368 12.82 -19.22 -0.52
C TYR A 368 11.60 -20.06 -0.93
N GLN A 369 11.18 -19.98 -2.20
CA GLN A 369 10.06 -20.76 -2.74
C GLN A 369 10.36 -22.26 -2.79
N ASP A 370 11.62 -22.63 -3.06
CA ASP A 370 12.10 -24.02 -3.02
C ASP A 370 12.24 -24.57 -1.59
N GLY A 371 12.16 -23.70 -0.57
CA GLY A 371 12.24 -24.05 0.84
C GLY A 371 13.67 -24.05 1.42
N ASP A 372 14.65 -23.57 0.66
CA ASP A 372 16.06 -23.44 1.06
C ASP A 372 16.30 -22.12 1.82
N TYR A 373 15.66 -22.01 2.99
CA TYR A 373 15.65 -20.79 3.81
C TYR A 373 17.04 -20.34 4.29
N GLU A 374 17.95 -21.27 4.59
CA GLU A 374 19.31 -20.94 5.03
C GLU A 374 20.12 -20.22 3.94
N GLU A 375 20.06 -20.74 2.71
CA GLU A 375 20.76 -20.15 1.57
C GLU A 375 20.09 -18.83 1.15
N SER A 376 18.76 -18.78 1.13
CA SER A 376 17.99 -17.57 0.83
C SER A 376 18.39 -16.38 1.72
N LYS A 377 18.61 -16.60 3.04
CA LYS A 377 19.08 -15.55 3.97
C LYS A 377 20.41 -14.92 3.57
N ILE A 378 21.33 -15.68 2.98
CA ILE A 378 22.63 -15.15 2.54
C ILE A 378 22.42 -14.06 1.49
N TYR A 379 21.52 -14.30 0.53
CA TYR A 379 21.16 -13.33 -0.50
C TYR A 379 20.39 -12.14 0.09
N TRP A 380 19.47 -12.37 1.04
CA TRP A 380 18.80 -11.26 1.74
C TRP A 380 19.77 -10.33 2.47
N GLU A 381 20.77 -10.89 3.16
CA GLU A 381 21.83 -10.11 3.81
C GLU A 381 22.69 -9.35 2.79
N GLU A 382 22.92 -9.91 1.61
CA GLU A 382 23.62 -9.23 0.52
C GLU A 382 22.80 -8.05 -0.04
N ILE A 383 21.49 -8.22 -0.21
CA ILE A 383 20.57 -7.15 -0.61
C ILE A 383 20.62 -6.00 0.40
N LEU A 384 20.65 -6.30 1.71
CA LEU A 384 20.79 -5.28 2.76
C LEU A 384 22.16 -4.59 2.78
N LYS A 385 23.23 -5.24 2.27
CA LYS A 385 24.54 -4.58 2.07
C LYS A 385 24.50 -3.61 0.89
N MET A 386 23.74 -3.93 -0.16
CA MET A 386 23.54 -3.07 -1.34
C MET A 386 22.60 -1.90 -1.01
N ASN A 387 21.47 -2.18 -0.36
CA ASN A 387 20.49 -1.21 0.11
C ASN A 387 19.94 -1.57 1.50
N ALA A 388 20.47 -0.91 2.53
CA ALA A 388 20.06 -1.13 3.92
C ALA A 388 18.62 -0.67 4.24
N GLN A 389 17.97 0.08 3.33
CA GLN A 389 16.60 0.56 3.48
C GLN A 389 15.57 -0.31 2.73
N PHE A 390 16.01 -1.41 2.12
CA PHE A 390 15.12 -2.34 1.42
C PHE A 390 14.38 -3.24 2.42
N ASP A 391 13.25 -2.73 2.93
CA ASP A 391 12.46 -3.36 3.99
C ASP A 391 12.00 -4.79 3.64
N PHE A 392 11.74 -5.05 2.36
CA PHE A 392 11.35 -6.36 1.85
C PHE A 392 12.41 -7.44 2.13
N ALA A 393 13.71 -7.11 2.13
CA ALA A 393 14.73 -8.09 2.52
C ALA A 393 14.64 -8.48 3.99
N ASN A 394 14.30 -7.53 4.89
CA ASN A 394 14.06 -7.86 6.29
C ASN A 394 12.80 -8.73 6.47
N LEU A 395 11.80 -8.56 5.59
CA LEU A 395 10.62 -9.42 5.56
C LEU A 395 11.03 -10.86 5.23
N GLY A 396 11.77 -11.06 4.12
CA GLY A 396 12.27 -12.38 3.72
C GLY A 396 13.13 -13.07 4.79
N ILE A 397 14.03 -12.33 5.45
CA ILE A 397 14.83 -12.86 6.57
C ILE A 397 13.92 -13.24 7.75
N GLY A 398 12.93 -12.41 8.08
CA GLY A 398 11.99 -12.68 9.16
C GLY A 398 11.18 -13.94 8.92
N GLU A 399 10.68 -14.11 7.71
CA GLU A 399 9.95 -15.32 7.32
C GLU A 399 10.85 -16.56 7.34
N ALA A 400 12.07 -16.48 6.81
CA ALA A 400 13.03 -17.58 6.85
C ALA A 400 13.31 -18.04 8.30
N TYR A 401 13.61 -17.12 9.22
CA TYR A 401 13.78 -17.45 10.64
C TYR A 401 12.51 -18.02 11.27
N TYR A 402 11.34 -17.52 10.89
CA TYR A 402 10.07 -18.04 11.39
C TYR A 402 9.85 -19.50 10.98
N ARG A 403 10.15 -19.85 9.73
CA ARG A 403 10.06 -21.23 9.22
C ARG A 403 11.03 -22.18 9.91
N GLU A 404 12.17 -21.68 10.35
CA GLU A 404 13.17 -22.41 11.14
C GLU A 404 12.84 -22.51 12.64
N ASN A 405 11.74 -21.89 13.10
CA ASN A 405 11.36 -21.75 14.52
C ASN A 405 12.31 -20.88 15.36
N GLU A 406 13.13 -20.04 14.73
CA GLU A 406 13.98 -19.04 15.39
C GLU A 406 13.18 -17.76 15.68
N PHE A 407 12.14 -17.87 16.51
CA PHE A 407 11.13 -16.83 16.67
C PHE A 407 11.67 -15.48 17.19
N ASN A 408 12.76 -15.49 17.98
CA ASN A 408 13.36 -14.25 18.48
C ASN A 408 14.01 -13.43 17.35
N GLN A 409 14.78 -14.10 16.49
CA GLN A 409 15.37 -13.51 15.30
C GLN A 409 14.28 -13.07 14.32
N ALA A 410 13.29 -13.93 14.07
CA ALA A 410 12.14 -13.63 13.22
C ALA A 410 11.42 -12.35 13.68
N MET A 411 11.08 -12.26 14.97
CA MET A 411 10.45 -11.07 15.55
C MET A 411 11.30 -9.81 15.38
N ALA A 412 12.62 -9.91 15.50
CA ALA A 412 13.53 -8.77 15.31
C ALA A 412 13.56 -8.30 13.83
N SER A 413 13.58 -9.24 12.89
CA SER A 413 13.57 -8.95 11.45
C SER A 413 12.22 -8.41 10.97
N PHE A 414 11.10 -9.00 11.40
CA PHE A 414 9.76 -8.46 11.11
C PHE A 414 9.57 -7.04 11.62
N ARG A 415 10.14 -6.71 12.79
CA ARG A 415 10.15 -5.34 13.29
C ARG A 415 10.92 -4.39 12.37
N GLN A 416 12.06 -4.82 11.82
CA GLN A 416 12.84 -4.02 10.86
C GLN A 416 12.10 -3.86 9.52
N ALA A 417 11.38 -4.90 9.09
CA ALA A 417 10.50 -4.89 7.92
C ALA A 417 9.19 -4.11 8.15
N LYS A 418 8.93 -3.64 9.37
CA LYS A 418 7.67 -3.05 9.82
C LYS A 418 6.44 -3.96 9.60
N ASN A 419 6.65 -5.26 9.46
CA ASN A 419 5.59 -6.24 9.30
C ASN A 419 4.96 -6.56 10.66
N ILE A 420 3.75 -6.03 10.88
CA ILE A 420 3.01 -6.14 12.15
C ILE A 420 2.52 -7.58 12.38
N GLU A 421 2.10 -8.26 11.31
CA GLU A 421 1.51 -9.61 11.37
C GLU A 421 2.55 -10.66 11.77
N GLY A 422 3.65 -10.76 11.02
CA GLY A 422 4.76 -11.65 11.32
C GLY A 422 5.41 -11.36 12.68
N TYR A 423 5.49 -10.09 13.09
CA TYR A 423 5.93 -9.72 14.44
C TYR A 423 5.00 -10.28 15.51
N SER A 424 3.69 -10.12 15.33
CA SER A 424 2.65 -10.60 16.26
C SER A 424 2.68 -12.12 16.39
N ASP A 425 2.82 -12.84 15.28
CA ASP A 425 2.86 -14.30 15.26
C ASP A 425 4.13 -14.85 15.92
N SER A 426 5.28 -14.26 15.60
CA SER A 426 6.55 -14.59 16.26
C SER A 426 6.49 -14.32 17.76
N PHE A 427 5.92 -13.18 18.16
CA PHE A 427 5.75 -12.82 19.56
C PHE A 427 4.80 -13.78 20.30
N TRP A 428 3.75 -14.23 19.63
CA TRP A 428 2.85 -15.24 20.17
C TRP A 428 3.59 -16.56 20.43
N GLU A 429 4.40 -17.04 19.48
CA GLU A 429 5.14 -18.29 19.66
C GLU A 429 6.20 -18.19 20.78
N ILE A 430 6.93 -17.07 20.87
CA ILE A 430 7.86 -16.83 21.98
C ILE A 430 7.13 -16.92 23.32
N ARG A 431 5.97 -16.26 23.44
CA ARG A 431 5.13 -16.30 24.65
C ARG A 431 4.61 -17.70 24.93
N ASN A 432 4.18 -18.42 23.89
CA ASN A 432 3.64 -19.77 23.99
C ASN A 432 4.68 -20.75 24.53
N VAL A 433 5.91 -20.70 24.01
CA VAL A 433 7.05 -21.47 24.50
C VAL A 433 7.34 -21.11 25.97
N TRP A 434 7.46 -19.82 26.30
CA TRP A 434 7.71 -19.37 27.67
C TRP A 434 6.61 -19.82 28.65
N LEU A 435 5.33 -19.74 28.25
CA LEU A 435 4.20 -20.18 29.06
C LEU A 435 4.25 -21.69 29.31
N LYS A 436 4.55 -22.49 28.30
CA LYS A 436 4.69 -23.95 28.44
C LYS A 436 5.79 -24.31 29.43
N GLU A 437 6.93 -23.62 29.38
CA GLU A 437 8.06 -23.84 30.29
C GLU A 437 7.78 -23.40 31.73
N ASN A 438 7.04 -22.29 31.91
CA ASN A 438 6.84 -21.65 33.22
C ASN A 438 5.49 -21.96 33.87
N MET A 439 4.64 -22.78 33.25
CA MET A 439 3.25 -23.04 33.68
C MET A 439 3.14 -23.45 35.16
N THR A 440 4.02 -24.33 35.63
CA THR A 440 4.04 -24.80 37.03
C THR A 440 4.34 -23.65 38.01
N GLY A 441 5.29 -22.78 37.65
CA GLY A 441 5.64 -21.60 38.46
C GLY A 441 4.51 -20.59 38.50
N ILE A 442 3.83 -20.35 37.38
CA ILE A 442 2.68 -19.44 37.30
C ILE A 442 1.55 -19.93 38.20
N ILE A 443 1.19 -21.21 38.12
CA ILE A 443 0.14 -21.80 38.97
C ILE A 443 0.54 -21.68 40.46
N GLY A 444 1.81 -21.96 40.80
CA GLY A 444 2.33 -21.79 42.15
C GLY A 444 2.20 -20.35 42.65
N CYS A 445 2.60 -19.37 41.84
CA CYS A 445 2.48 -17.94 42.15
C CYS A 445 1.02 -17.50 42.34
N LEU A 446 0.09 -17.98 41.50
CA LEU A 446 -1.34 -17.68 41.64
C LEU A 446 -1.92 -18.24 42.93
N ILE A 447 -1.52 -19.46 43.33
CA ILE A 447 -1.92 -20.07 44.61
C ILE A 447 -1.35 -19.26 45.78
N ILE A 448 -0.08 -18.87 45.74
CA ILE A 448 0.54 -18.04 46.77
C ILE A 448 -0.14 -16.68 46.86
N LEU A 449 -0.39 -16.01 45.73
CA LEU A 449 -1.09 -14.74 45.68
C LEU A 449 -2.50 -14.87 46.26
N PHE A 450 -3.23 -15.94 45.93
CA PHE A 450 -4.54 -16.22 46.50
C PHE A 450 -4.48 -16.41 48.02
N ILE A 451 -3.50 -17.17 48.52
CA ILE A 451 -3.25 -17.35 49.96
C ILE A 451 -2.90 -16.01 50.61
N LEU A 452 -2.05 -15.18 50.00
CA LEU A 452 -1.67 -13.86 50.50
C LEU A 452 -2.86 -12.89 50.52
N VAL A 453 -3.70 -12.88 49.49
CA VAL A 453 -4.93 -12.07 49.45
C VAL A 453 -5.91 -12.52 50.53
N LYS A 454 -6.08 -13.84 50.73
CA LYS A 454 -6.91 -14.39 51.81
C LYS A 454 -6.34 -14.06 53.19
N ALA A 455 -5.03 -14.25 53.40
CA ALA A 455 -4.35 -13.91 54.64
C ALA A 455 -4.41 -12.42 54.94
N TRP A 456 -4.20 -11.56 53.93
CA TRP A 456 -4.35 -10.11 54.03
C TRP A 456 -5.80 -9.71 54.36
N SER A 457 -6.78 -10.32 53.70
CA SER A 457 -8.20 -10.08 53.99
C SER A 457 -8.60 -10.51 55.41
N TYR A 458 -7.99 -11.60 55.91
CA TYR A 458 -8.17 -12.10 57.27
C TYR A 458 -7.48 -11.19 58.29
N LEU A 459 -6.23 -10.80 58.05
CA LEU A 459 -5.46 -9.88 58.90
C LEU A 459 -6.10 -8.48 58.96
N LYS A 460 -6.61 -7.96 57.83
CA LYS A 460 -7.37 -6.71 57.77
C LYS A 460 -8.66 -6.77 58.59
N ARG A 461 -9.35 -7.91 58.62
CA ARG A 461 -10.55 -8.13 59.44
C ARG A 461 -10.23 -8.33 60.93
N LYS A 462 -9.09 -8.96 61.25
CA LYS A 462 -8.69 -9.32 62.63
C LYS A 462 -7.95 -8.19 63.35
N TYR A 463 -7.12 -7.43 62.65
CA TYR A 463 -6.38 -6.28 63.14
C TYR A 463 -6.82 -5.04 62.37
N ALA A 464 -7.91 -4.42 62.80
CA ALA A 464 -8.37 -3.13 62.28
C ALA A 464 -7.45 -1.97 62.74
N TRP A 465 -6.14 -2.08 62.51
CA TRP A 465 -5.17 -1.08 62.97
C TRP A 465 -4.76 -0.15 61.84
N LYS A 466 -4.87 1.15 62.12
CA LYS A 466 -4.42 2.29 61.32
C LYS A 466 -2.99 2.04 60.79
N THR A 467 -2.88 1.64 59.52
CA THR A 467 -1.59 1.52 58.84
C THR A 467 -0.91 2.89 58.74
N PRO A 468 0.43 2.99 58.83
CA PRO A 468 1.17 4.25 58.67
C PRO A 468 0.92 4.91 57.31
N LEU A 469 0.55 4.13 56.27
CA LEU A 469 0.07 4.64 54.99
C LEU A 469 -1.18 5.53 55.12
N ASN A 470 -2.13 5.17 55.98
CA ASN A 470 -3.34 5.98 56.21
C ASN A 470 -3.00 7.31 56.89
N VAL A 471 -1.94 7.36 57.70
CA VAL A 471 -1.47 8.60 58.35
C VAL A 471 -0.77 9.52 57.35
N ILE A 472 -0.01 8.96 56.39
CA ILE A 472 0.63 9.71 55.30
C ILE A 472 -0.42 10.22 54.29
N LEU A 473 -1.39 9.38 53.91
CA LEU A 473 -2.53 9.75 53.06
C LEU A 473 -3.40 10.85 53.70
N GLN A 474 -3.62 10.80 55.01
CA GLN A 474 -4.35 11.85 55.73
C GLN A 474 -3.56 13.17 55.82
N LYS A 475 -2.22 13.13 55.76
CA LYS A 475 -1.36 14.33 55.70
C LYS A 475 -1.36 14.97 54.31
N THR A 476 -1.28 14.17 53.24
CA THR A 476 -1.31 14.68 51.85
C THR A 476 -2.70 15.18 51.43
N GLN A 477 -3.77 14.62 52.01
CA GLN A 477 -5.13 15.13 51.87
C GLN A 477 -5.34 16.53 52.45
N ARG A 478 -4.38 17.16 53.12
CA ARG A 478 -4.54 18.54 53.63
C ARG A 478 -4.17 19.62 52.61
N ILE A 479 -3.54 19.25 51.49
CA ILE A 479 -3.17 20.20 50.43
C ILE A 479 -4.37 20.39 49.51
N LYS A 480 -4.93 21.60 49.47
CA LYS A 480 -6.12 21.95 48.67
C LYS A 480 -6.00 21.49 47.20
N LEU A 481 -4.85 21.75 46.57
CA LEU A 481 -4.62 21.35 45.16
C LEU A 481 -4.69 19.83 44.93
N LEU A 482 -4.19 19.01 45.87
CA LEU A 482 -4.26 17.56 45.75
C LEU A 482 -5.68 17.02 45.96
N GLN A 483 -6.48 17.69 46.80
CA GLN A 483 -7.90 17.38 46.93
C GLN A 483 -8.65 17.72 45.62
N GLU A 484 -8.37 18.88 45.02
CA GLU A 484 -8.97 19.32 43.77
C GLU A 484 -8.58 18.41 42.59
N ILE A 485 -7.34 17.91 42.54
CA ILE A 485 -6.93 16.92 41.52
C ILE A 485 -7.58 15.55 41.81
N GLY A 486 -7.56 15.10 43.07
CA GLY A 486 -8.19 13.84 43.49
C GLY A 486 -9.71 13.80 43.27
N PHE A 487 -10.36 14.96 43.15
CA PHE A 487 -11.77 15.09 42.80
C PHE A 487 -12.12 14.43 41.46
N ILE A 488 -11.16 14.26 40.53
CA ILE A 488 -11.38 13.57 39.25
C ILE A 488 -11.94 12.15 39.44
N SER A 489 -11.43 11.42 40.43
CA SER A 489 -11.87 10.06 40.76
C SER A 489 -13.25 10.04 41.42
N TYR A 490 -13.59 11.11 42.14
CA TYR A 490 -14.92 11.27 42.74
C TYR A 490 -15.95 11.62 41.66
N PHE A 491 -15.63 12.57 40.78
CA PHE A 491 -16.47 12.98 39.65
C PHE A 491 -16.80 11.78 38.74
N ALA A 492 -15.82 10.94 38.42
CA ALA A 492 -16.06 9.75 37.59
C ALA A 492 -17.01 8.71 38.22
N LYS A 493 -17.10 8.65 39.55
CA LYS A 493 -17.96 7.71 40.30
C LYS A 493 -19.32 8.29 40.67
N HIS A 494 -19.37 9.59 40.94
CA HIS A 494 -20.55 10.34 41.34
C HIS A 494 -20.68 11.59 40.45
N PRO A 495 -21.05 11.43 39.17
CA PRO A 495 -20.98 12.52 38.20
C PRO A 495 -22.00 13.63 38.44
N ILE A 496 -23.19 13.30 38.95
CA ILE A 496 -24.24 14.28 39.27
C ILE A 496 -23.78 15.16 40.45
N ASP A 497 -23.41 14.55 41.58
CA ASP A 497 -22.87 15.26 42.75
C ASP A 497 -21.57 16.00 42.40
N GLY A 498 -20.77 15.41 41.51
CA GLY A 498 -19.54 15.99 40.99
C GLY A 498 -19.80 17.30 40.24
N ALA A 499 -20.75 17.31 39.30
CA ALA A 499 -21.11 18.50 38.55
C ALA A 499 -21.71 19.58 39.45
N TYR A 500 -22.54 19.20 40.42
CA TYR A 500 -23.02 20.10 41.47
C TYR A 500 -21.88 20.72 42.28
N GLY A 501 -20.87 19.93 42.65
CA GLY A 501 -19.69 20.36 43.37
C GLY A 501 -18.78 21.32 42.58
N ILE A 502 -18.75 21.21 41.25
CA ILE A 502 -18.08 22.16 40.37
C ILE A 502 -18.78 23.52 40.41
N LYS A 503 -20.11 23.53 40.26
CA LYS A 503 -20.91 24.77 40.16
C LYS A 503 -21.10 25.49 41.50
N ARG A 504 -21.47 24.77 42.57
CA ARG A 504 -21.90 25.39 43.84
C ARG A 504 -20.88 25.33 44.96
N GLU A 505 -20.01 24.33 44.98
CA GLU A 505 -19.08 24.10 46.09
C GLU A 505 -17.64 24.52 45.78
N GLN A 506 -17.38 25.01 44.56
CA GLN A 506 -16.05 25.41 44.07
C GLN A 506 -14.95 24.37 44.39
N LYS A 507 -15.29 23.08 44.25
CA LYS A 507 -14.36 21.96 44.48
C LYS A 507 -13.23 21.85 43.46
N THR A 508 -13.16 22.79 42.50
CA THR A 508 -12.18 22.81 41.40
C THR A 508 -11.58 24.20 41.24
N SER A 509 -10.32 24.28 40.84
CA SER A 509 -9.61 25.52 40.51
C SER A 509 -9.12 25.51 39.07
N ASN A 510 -8.79 26.69 38.53
CA ASN A 510 -8.23 26.78 37.16
C ASN A 510 -6.90 26.02 37.08
N LEU A 511 -6.12 26.03 38.18
CA LEU A 511 -4.84 25.34 38.25
C LEU A 511 -5.04 23.82 38.26
N SER A 512 -6.01 23.30 39.03
CA SER A 512 -6.30 21.86 39.05
C SER A 512 -6.82 21.36 37.70
N ALA A 513 -7.71 22.12 37.04
CA ALA A 513 -8.18 21.81 35.70
C ALA A 513 -7.03 21.82 34.68
N LEU A 514 -6.16 22.85 34.71
CA LEU A 514 -5.00 22.91 33.82
C LEU A 514 -4.07 21.71 33.99
N ILE A 515 -3.79 21.29 35.23
CA ILE A 515 -2.94 20.13 35.52
C ILE A 515 -3.57 18.85 34.97
N ILE A 516 -4.86 18.61 35.20
CA ILE A 516 -5.55 17.42 34.68
C ILE A 516 -5.56 17.41 33.15
N TYR A 517 -5.78 18.57 32.53
CA TYR A 517 -5.76 18.69 31.08
C TYR A 517 -4.37 18.42 30.50
N ILE A 518 -3.31 18.94 31.13
CA ILE A 518 -1.92 18.61 30.76
C ILE A 518 -1.66 17.11 30.96
N MET A 519 -2.14 16.50 32.04
CA MET A 519 -2.01 15.05 32.24
C MET A 519 -2.70 14.27 31.10
N ALA A 520 -3.89 14.69 30.66
CA ALA A 520 -4.55 14.08 29.52
C ALA A 520 -3.75 14.24 28.22
N LEU A 521 -3.18 15.42 27.95
CA LEU A 521 -2.32 15.65 26.79
C LEU A 521 -1.04 14.80 26.83
N VAL A 522 -0.40 14.69 28.00
CA VAL A 522 0.78 13.83 28.19
C VAL A 522 0.40 12.37 27.97
N THR A 523 -0.73 11.90 28.52
CA THR A 523 -1.23 10.55 28.29
C THR A 523 -1.53 10.29 26.80
N PHE A 524 -2.08 11.28 26.09
CA PHE A 524 -2.29 11.19 24.64
C PHE A 524 -0.97 11.03 23.87
N VAL A 525 0.00 11.93 24.13
CA VAL A 525 1.31 11.91 23.46
C VAL A 525 2.04 10.59 23.75
N ILE A 526 2.08 10.18 25.02
CA ILE A 526 2.74 8.93 25.40
C ILE A 526 2.07 7.75 24.70
N ASN A 527 0.74 7.67 24.70
CA ASN A 527 0.06 6.60 24.00
C ASN A 527 0.35 6.58 22.50
N LYS A 528 0.34 7.76 21.86
CA LYS A 528 0.55 7.89 20.42
C LYS A 528 1.94 7.39 19.99
N TYR A 529 2.99 7.69 20.77
CA TYR A 529 4.38 7.38 20.40
C TYR A 529 4.99 6.15 21.09
N TYR A 530 4.46 5.73 22.25
CA TYR A 530 5.01 4.64 23.07
C TYR A 530 4.06 3.44 23.23
N ALA A 531 2.97 3.38 22.46
CA ALA A 531 2.21 2.14 22.32
C ALA A 531 3.11 1.01 21.81
N GLY A 532 2.77 -0.23 22.21
CA GLY A 532 3.47 -1.41 21.71
C GLY A 532 3.44 -1.45 20.18
N PHE A 533 4.50 -2.00 19.59
CA PHE A 533 4.75 -1.97 18.14
C PHE A 533 3.52 -2.37 17.31
N ILE A 534 2.78 -3.39 17.76
CA ILE A 534 1.57 -3.91 17.08
C ILE A 534 0.43 -2.88 17.02
N PHE A 535 0.27 -2.04 18.05
CA PHE A 535 -0.87 -1.15 18.20
C PHE A 535 -0.53 0.33 18.04
N ARG A 536 0.72 0.64 17.69
CA ARG A 536 1.17 2.00 17.46
C ARG A 536 0.58 2.53 16.15
N THR A 537 0.16 3.78 16.16
CA THR A 537 -0.53 4.43 15.01
C THR A 537 0.34 5.47 14.30
N VAL A 538 1.65 5.49 14.58
CA VAL A 538 2.61 6.45 14.03
C VAL A 538 3.80 5.69 13.50
N GLU A 539 4.24 6.11 12.31
CA GLU A 539 5.43 5.60 11.66
C GLU A 539 6.70 5.96 12.45
N ASP A 540 7.68 5.07 12.41
CA ASP A 540 8.97 5.30 13.08
C ASP A 540 9.69 6.50 12.48
N GLY A 541 10.05 7.47 13.33
CA GLY A 541 10.80 8.66 12.93
C GLY A 541 9.92 9.88 12.63
N GLU A 542 8.61 9.72 12.46
CA GLU A 542 7.69 10.82 12.23
C GLU A 542 7.16 11.43 13.54
N TYR A 543 7.84 12.46 14.04
CA TYR A 543 7.45 13.16 15.27
C TYR A 543 6.86 14.54 15.00
N THR A 544 5.53 14.62 14.92
CA THR A 544 4.77 15.87 14.74
C THR A 544 4.13 16.37 16.05
N LEU A 545 4.88 16.28 17.16
CA LEU A 545 4.41 16.55 18.52
C LEU A 545 3.65 17.89 18.68
N VAL A 546 4.19 18.95 18.10
CA VAL A 546 3.59 20.30 18.22
C VAL A 546 2.22 20.34 17.55
N ASN A 547 2.11 19.78 16.34
CA ASN A 547 0.86 19.74 15.60
C ASN A 547 -0.19 18.89 16.33
N ASP A 548 0.23 17.73 16.84
CA ASP A 548 -0.63 16.82 17.59
C ASP A 548 -1.25 17.44 18.82
N VAL A 549 -0.44 18.12 19.63
CA VAL A 549 -0.92 18.82 20.83
C VAL A 549 -1.80 20.01 20.44
N LEU A 550 -1.40 20.78 19.43
CA LEU A 550 -2.11 21.98 18.99
C LEU A 550 -3.51 21.63 18.46
N VAL A 551 -3.64 20.58 17.65
CA VAL A 551 -4.94 20.12 17.12
C VAL A 551 -5.90 19.77 18.26
N ILE A 552 -5.46 19.02 19.27
CA ILE A 552 -6.31 18.66 20.41
C ILE A 552 -6.70 19.89 21.23
N VAL A 553 -5.74 20.78 21.49
CA VAL A 553 -6.00 22.02 22.23
C VAL A 553 -7.04 22.87 21.50
N ILE A 554 -6.88 23.09 20.19
CA ILE A 554 -7.84 23.83 19.38
C ILE A 554 -9.22 23.18 19.42
N ILE A 555 -9.32 21.86 19.17
CA ILE A 555 -10.60 21.15 19.16
C ILE A 555 -11.28 21.23 20.53
N SER A 556 -10.55 20.97 21.62
CA SER A 556 -11.09 21.01 22.99
C SER A 556 -11.62 22.40 23.37
N LEU A 557 -10.89 23.45 23.00
CA LEU A 557 -11.26 24.84 23.26
C LEU A 557 -12.50 25.19 22.44
N PHE A 558 -12.49 24.82 21.16
CA PHE A 558 -13.58 25.07 20.24
C PHE A 558 -14.88 24.39 20.68
N VAL A 559 -14.83 23.10 21.06
CA VAL A 559 -15.98 22.36 21.58
C VAL A 559 -16.49 22.98 22.87
N SER A 560 -15.61 23.39 23.78
CA SER A 560 -15.99 24.05 25.05
C SER A 560 -16.68 25.39 24.82
N VAL A 561 -16.13 26.22 23.92
CA VAL A 561 -16.69 27.53 23.57
C VAL A 561 -18.00 27.38 22.81
N ALA A 562 -18.08 26.47 21.84
CA ALA A 562 -19.32 26.19 21.11
C ALA A 562 -20.42 25.68 22.05
N THR A 563 -20.09 24.78 22.98
CA THR A 563 -21.05 24.28 23.97
C THR A 563 -21.57 25.41 24.84
N TYR A 564 -20.69 26.28 25.32
CA TYR A 564 -21.08 27.46 26.11
C TYR A 564 -21.94 28.44 25.30
N MET A 565 -21.59 28.74 24.05
CA MET A 565 -22.38 29.64 23.20
C MET A 565 -23.77 29.10 22.88
N ILE A 566 -23.90 27.78 22.67
CA ILE A 566 -25.21 27.16 22.46
C ILE A 566 -25.98 27.10 23.77
N SER A 567 -25.33 26.80 24.89
CA SER A 567 -26.02 26.75 26.19
C SER A 567 -26.59 28.11 26.57
N THR A 568 -25.90 29.23 26.30
CA THR A 568 -26.47 30.57 26.54
C THR A 568 -27.67 30.89 25.66
N ILE A 569 -27.79 30.29 24.47
CA ILE A 569 -28.96 30.41 23.59
C ILE A 569 -30.12 29.53 24.08
N THR A 570 -29.83 28.40 24.72
CA THR A 570 -30.83 27.46 25.23
C THR A 570 -31.10 27.64 26.73
N ASP A 571 -31.00 28.87 27.23
CA ASP A 571 -31.28 29.25 28.63
C ASP A 571 -30.46 28.47 29.68
N GLY A 572 -29.23 28.10 29.31
CA GLY A 572 -28.26 27.42 30.17
C GLY A 572 -27.64 28.36 31.20
N GLU A 573 -27.42 27.81 32.39
CA GLU A 573 -26.89 28.57 33.53
C GLU A 573 -25.37 28.48 33.71
N SER A 574 -24.67 27.65 32.93
CA SER A 574 -23.22 27.44 33.15
C SER A 574 -22.37 28.56 32.58
N THR A 575 -21.30 28.91 33.29
CA THR A 575 -20.25 29.78 32.76
C THR A 575 -19.28 28.98 31.86
N LEU A 576 -18.52 29.68 31.00
CA LEU A 576 -17.48 29.05 30.17
C LEU A 576 -16.46 28.29 31.04
N LYS A 577 -16.06 28.88 32.17
CA LYS A 577 -15.13 28.26 33.13
C LYS A 577 -15.67 26.95 33.69
N GLU A 578 -16.92 26.93 34.14
CA GLU A 578 -17.55 25.72 34.68
C GLU A 578 -17.70 24.64 33.62
N THR A 579 -18.04 25.02 32.39
CA THR A 579 -18.14 24.12 31.24
C THR A 579 -16.79 23.47 30.93
N MET A 580 -15.71 24.26 30.89
CA MET A 580 -14.35 23.75 30.71
C MET A 580 -13.93 22.82 31.85
N HIS A 581 -14.21 23.18 33.11
CA HIS A 581 -13.94 22.31 34.25
C HIS A 581 -14.71 20.98 34.14
N GLY A 582 -16.01 21.03 33.79
CA GLY A 582 -16.81 19.82 33.57
C GLY A 582 -16.21 18.89 32.52
N PHE A 583 -15.74 19.43 31.39
CA PHE A 583 -15.12 18.63 30.32
C PHE A 583 -13.78 18.03 30.74
N VAL A 584 -12.89 18.83 31.34
CA VAL A 584 -11.58 18.35 31.79
C VAL A 584 -11.72 17.25 32.85
N TYR A 585 -12.61 17.42 33.82
CA TYR A 585 -12.83 16.40 34.86
C TYR A 585 -13.54 15.15 34.31
N SER A 586 -14.26 15.27 33.20
CA SER A 586 -14.83 14.12 32.48
C SER A 586 -13.77 13.25 31.79
N LEU A 587 -12.54 13.75 31.59
CA LEU A 587 -11.41 12.96 31.04
C LEU A 587 -10.78 12.00 32.07
N GLY A 588 -11.33 11.90 33.28
CA GLY A 588 -10.84 10.98 34.32
C GLY A 588 -10.71 9.52 33.87
N PRO A 589 -11.75 8.89 33.30
CA PRO A 589 -11.66 7.53 32.77
C PRO A 589 -10.63 7.40 31.64
N TYR A 590 -10.48 8.42 30.79
CA TYR A 590 -9.47 8.44 29.74
C TYR A 590 -8.05 8.31 30.31
N ILE A 591 -7.68 9.19 31.24
CA ILE A 591 -6.34 9.16 31.85
C ILE A 591 -6.08 7.79 32.49
N LEU A 592 -7.02 7.25 33.26
CA LEU A 592 -6.82 6.01 34.00
C LEU A 592 -6.77 4.77 33.10
N ILE A 593 -7.75 4.62 32.20
CA ILE A 593 -7.87 3.43 31.35
C ILE A 593 -6.76 3.44 30.30
N GLN A 594 -6.40 4.59 29.74
CA GLN A 594 -5.35 4.66 28.72
C GLN A 594 -4.00 4.15 29.22
N TRP A 595 -3.62 4.44 30.47
CA TRP A 595 -2.37 3.89 31.05
C TRP A 595 -2.41 2.36 31.18
N ILE A 596 -3.57 1.78 31.48
CA ILE A 596 -3.75 0.33 31.52
C ILE A 596 -3.63 -0.25 30.11
N LEU A 597 -4.31 0.36 29.13
CA LEU A 597 -4.26 -0.07 27.73
C LEU A 597 -2.86 0.06 27.13
N LEU A 598 -2.12 1.12 27.48
CA LEU A 598 -0.74 1.33 27.08
C LEU A 598 0.16 0.19 27.57
N ILE A 599 0.03 -0.20 28.84
CA ILE A 599 0.78 -1.34 29.38
C ILE A 599 0.38 -2.61 28.64
N LEU A 600 -0.93 -2.88 28.49
CA LEU A 600 -1.42 -4.07 27.78
C LEU A 600 -0.96 -4.12 26.32
N SER A 601 -0.85 -2.98 25.65
CA SER A 601 -0.40 -2.92 24.25
C SER A 601 1.00 -3.49 24.02
N ASN A 602 1.84 -3.57 25.07
CA ASN A 602 3.18 -4.17 24.98
C ASN A 602 3.17 -5.69 25.21
N PHE A 603 2.04 -6.27 25.62
CA PHE A 603 1.92 -7.70 25.93
C PHE A 603 0.94 -8.44 25.04
N LEU A 604 0.04 -7.74 24.36
CA LEU A 604 -1.01 -8.36 23.55
C LEU A 604 -0.57 -8.55 22.09
N THR A 605 -1.09 -9.60 21.45
CA THR A 605 -0.92 -9.87 20.01
C THR A 605 -2.12 -9.40 19.20
N LEU A 606 -2.06 -9.45 17.86
CA LEU A 606 -3.19 -9.12 16.98
C LEU A 606 -4.43 -9.98 17.27
N ASN A 607 -4.24 -11.27 17.56
CA ASN A 607 -5.33 -12.17 17.97
C ASN A 607 -6.05 -11.72 19.26
N GLU A 608 -5.39 -10.89 20.07
CA GLU A 608 -5.91 -10.35 21.34
C GLU A 608 -6.31 -8.87 21.22
N GLN A 609 -6.26 -8.27 20.02
CA GLN A 609 -6.55 -6.85 19.78
C GLN A 609 -7.94 -6.42 20.28
N PHE A 610 -8.91 -7.34 20.24
CA PHE A 610 -10.27 -7.11 20.72
C PHE A 610 -10.31 -6.63 22.19
N ILE A 611 -9.33 -7.01 23.03
CA ILE A 611 -9.23 -6.57 24.43
C ILE A 611 -8.96 -5.06 24.51
N ILE A 612 -8.03 -4.57 23.68
CA ILE A 612 -7.70 -3.14 23.61
C ILE A 612 -8.89 -2.37 23.04
N GLN A 613 -9.49 -2.87 21.96
CA GLN A 613 -10.68 -2.26 21.36
C GLN A 613 -11.84 -2.17 22.36
N PHE A 614 -12.11 -3.24 23.11
CA PHE A 614 -13.14 -3.24 24.15
C PHE A 614 -12.84 -2.23 25.26
N GLY A 615 -11.57 -2.10 25.67
CA GLY A 615 -11.12 -1.07 26.60
C GLY A 615 -11.37 0.35 26.09
N TYR A 616 -11.09 0.61 24.81
CA TYR A 616 -11.39 1.88 24.17
C TYR A 616 -12.90 2.18 24.15
N VAL A 617 -13.73 1.19 23.83
CA VAL A 617 -15.20 1.33 23.87
C VAL A 617 -15.70 1.71 25.26
N ILE A 618 -15.23 1.03 26.31
CA ILE A 618 -15.56 1.37 27.71
C ILE A 618 -15.13 2.79 28.03
N MET A 619 -13.88 3.13 27.71
CA MET A 619 -13.30 4.43 28.01
C MET A 619 -14.07 5.58 27.35
N ILE A 620 -14.32 5.49 26.04
CA ILE A 620 -15.04 6.51 25.27
C ILE A 620 -16.49 6.62 25.76
N THR A 621 -17.18 5.50 25.94
CA THR A 621 -18.57 5.49 26.44
C THR A 621 -18.67 6.15 27.81
N TRP A 622 -17.72 5.87 28.69
CA TRP A 622 -17.68 6.47 30.03
C TRP A 622 -17.41 7.97 29.97
N VAL A 623 -16.39 8.41 29.22
CA VAL A 623 -16.09 9.85 29.06
C VAL A 623 -17.27 10.61 28.46
N LEU A 624 -17.90 10.08 27.40
CA LEU A 624 -19.07 10.70 26.78
C LEU A 624 -20.25 10.78 27.75
N SER A 625 -20.48 9.72 28.53
CA SER A 625 -21.54 9.73 29.56
C SER A 625 -21.27 10.79 30.63
N LEU A 626 -20.02 10.94 31.08
CA LEU A 626 -19.63 11.98 32.04
C LEU A 626 -19.80 13.39 31.46
N MET A 627 -19.42 13.60 30.19
CA MET A 627 -19.60 14.88 29.51
C MET A 627 -21.09 15.24 29.37
N LEU A 628 -21.94 14.28 29.02
CA LEU A 628 -23.40 14.49 28.93
C LEU A 628 -24.01 14.85 30.29
N ILE A 629 -23.61 14.16 31.36
CA ILE A 629 -24.07 14.47 32.72
C ILE A 629 -23.55 15.86 33.14
N ALA A 630 -22.29 16.18 32.83
CA ALA A 630 -21.71 17.50 33.10
C ALA A 630 -22.52 18.61 32.41
N ILE A 631 -22.84 18.46 31.12
CA ILE A 631 -23.65 19.44 30.38
C ILE A 631 -25.04 19.59 31.02
N THR A 632 -25.67 18.46 31.37
CA THR A 632 -27.01 18.43 31.97
C THR A 632 -27.04 19.19 33.29
N GLU A 633 -26.18 18.81 34.23
CA GLU A 633 -26.21 19.32 35.60
C GLU A 633 -25.64 20.73 35.73
N LEU A 634 -24.60 21.08 34.96
CA LEU A 634 -24.03 22.44 35.00
C LEU A 634 -25.02 23.47 34.45
N ASN A 635 -25.85 23.09 33.47
CA ASN A 635 -26.83 23.99 32.88
C ASN A 635 -28.23 23.89 33.48
N GLY A 636 -28.50 22.88 34.32
CA GLY A 636 -29.84 22.66 34.90
C GLY A 636 -30.86 22.09 33.91
N TYR A 637 -30.40 21.41 32.86
CA TYR A 637 -31.25 20.89 31.80
C TYR A 637 -31.93 19.57 32.18
N ARG A 638 -33.06 19.29 31.52
CA ARG A 638 -33.62 17.94 31.41
C ARG A 638 -32.88 17.16 30.32
N PHE A 639 -32.90 15.84 30.39
CA PHE A 639 -32.22 14.97 29.42
C PHE A 639 -32.53 15.29 27.94
N LYS A 640 -33.79 15.61 27.62
CA LYS A 640 -34.22 15.98 26.25
C LYS A 640 -33.59 17.31 25.79
N GLU A 641 -33.44 18.27 26.70
CA GLU A 641 -32.80 19.56 26.43
C GLU A 641 -31.30 19.38 26.22
N THR A 642 -30.64 18.52 27.02
CA THR A 642 -29.23 18.15 26.82
C THR A 642 -28.98 17.59 25.43
N ILE A 643 -29.78 16.61 24.97
CA ILE A 643 -29.63 16.03 23.63
C ILE A 643 -29.77 17.11 22.55
N ARG A 644 -30.78 17.98 22.68
CA ARG A 644 -30.99 19.10 21.74
C ARG A 644 -29.78 20.03 21.71
N THR A 645 -29.26 20.42 22.87
CA THR A 645 -28.09 21.29 23.00
C THR A 645 -26.85 20.64 22.39
N VAL A 646 -26.59 19.36 22.67
CA VAL A 646 -25.45 18.63 22.08
C VAL A 646 -25.55 18.56 20.56
N PHE A 647 -26.74 18.29 20.01
CA PHE A 647 -26.96 18.30 18.57
C PHE A 647 -26.73 19.69 17.95
N LEU A 648 -27.26 20.75 18.59
CA LEU A 648 -27.04 22.13 18.15
C LEU A 648 -25.57 22.53 18.23
N THR A 649 -24.84 22.11 19.26
CA THR A 649 -23.40 22.31 19.40
C THR A 649 -22.64 21.61 18.28
N ALA A 650 -22.96 20.34 17.98
CA ALA A 650 -22.33 19.62 16.88
C ALA A 650 -22.60 20.30 15.53
N PHE A 651 -23.83 20.76 15.30
CA PHE A 651 -24.20 21.51 14.10
C PHE A 651 -23.47 22.86 14.00
N ALA A 652 -23.34 23.58 15.12
CA ALA A 652 -22.60 24.84 15.17
C ALA A 652 -21.10 24.65 14.89
N ILE A 653 -20.49 23.60 15.46
CA ILE A 653 -19.11 23.21 15.20
C ILE A 653 -18.93 22.89 13.71
N PHE A 654 -19.86 22.14 13.11
CA PHE A 654 -19.83 21.79 11.69
C PHE A 654 -19.88 23.04 10.78
N ILE A 655 -20.83 23.95 11.02
CA ILE A 655 -20.93 25.21 10.26
C ILE A 655 -19.64 26.04 10.41
N ALA A 656 -19.14 26.16 11.63
CA ALA A 656 -17.97 26.98 11.89
C ALA A 656 -16.69 26.35 11.31
N ALA A 657 -16.57 25.01 11.29
CA ALA A 657 -15.48 24.31 10.61
C ALA A 657 -15.50 24.54 9.09
N ILE A 658 -16.68 24.45 8.45
CA ILE A 658 -16.85 24.80 7.03
C ILE A 658 -16.47 26.26 6.78
N THR A 659 -16.88 27.17 7.66
CA THR A 659 -16.56 28.60 7.53
C THR A 659 -15.06 28.84 7.62
N ILE A 660 -14.38 28.23 8.60
CA ILE A 660 -12.92 28.30 8.74
C ILE A 660 -12.24 27.72 7.49
N PHE A 661 -12.71 26.59 6.98
CA PHE A 661 -12.18 25.98 5.75
C PHE A 661 -12.33 26.90 4.53
N ILE A 662 -13.50 27.52 4.34
CA ILE A 662 -13.74 28.47 3.24
C ILE A 662 -12.80 29.68 3.38
N VAL A 663 -12.70 30.26 4.57
CA VAL A 663 -11.81 31.40 4.81
C VAL A 663 -10.35 31.04 4.57
N TYR A 664 -9.91 29.86 5.04
CA TYR A 664 -8.56 29.34 4.80
C TYR A 664 -8.29 29.13 3.30
N SER A 665 -9.23 28.52 2.58
CA SER A 665 -9.13 28.32 1.13
C SER A 665 -9.02 29.65 0.37
N LEU A 666 -9.87 30.62 0.70
CA LEU A 666 -9.82 31.97 0.13
C LEU A 666 -8.49 32.68 0.45
N MET A 667 -7.97 32.52 1.66
CA MET A 667 -6.69 33.11 2.06
C MET A 667 -5.53 32.49 1.27
N ASN A 668 -5.53 31.17 1.07
CA ASN A 668 -4.53 30.49 0.26
C ASN A 668 -4.58 30.92 -1.21
N GLN A 669 -5.78 31.09 -1.77
CA GLN A 669 -5.96 31.64 -3.12
C GLN A 669 -5.42 33.08 -3.21
N LEU A 670 -5.69 33.92 -2.22
CA LEU A 670 -5.17 35.29 -2.16
C LEU A 670 -3.64 35.31 -2.06
N ILE A 671 -3.04 34.47 -1.20
CA ILE A 671 -1.59 34.34 -1.09
C ILE A 671 -0.99 33.85 -2.40
N SER A 672 -1.58 32.83 -3.03
CA SER A 672 -1.13 32.31 -4.33
C SER A 672 -1.17 33.39 -5.41
N PHE A 673 -2.23 34.19 -5.46
CA PHE A 673 -2.35 35.34 -6.36
C PHE A 673 -1.26 36.39 -6.11
N ILE A 674 -1.01 36.76 -4.84
CA ILE A 674 0.05 37.70 -4.48
C ILE A 674 1.43 37.16 -4.87
N VAL A 675 1.70 35.88 -4.57
CA VAL A 675 2.96 35.22 -4.93
C VAL A 675 3.13 35.16 -6.46
N SER A 676 2.05 34.92 -7.21
CA SER A 676 2.07 34.96 -8.67
C SER A 676 2.48 36.33 -9.19
N ILE A 677 1.91 37.42 -8.63
CA ILE A 677 2.29 38.79 -9.00
C ILE A 677 3.78 39.03 -8.68
N PHE A 678 4.26 38.64 -7.49
CA PHE A 678 5.67 38.79 -7.14
C PHE A 678 6.58 38.00 -8.08
N ARG A 679 6.22 36.76 -8.45
CA ARG A 679 6.98 35.95 -9.41
C ARG A 679 7.03 36.60 -10.79
N GLU A 680 5.92 37.17 -11.27
CA GLU A 680 5.88 37.88 -12.55
C GLU A 680 6.77 39.14 -12.52
N VAL A 681 6.74 39.91 -11.42
CA VAL A 681 7.59 41.09 -11.25
C VAL A 681 9.08 40.69 -11.26
N VAL A 682 9.47 39.65 -10.52
CA VAL A 682 10.85 39.14 -10.51
C VAL A 682 11.28 38.66 -11.89
N ALA A 683 10.44 37.90 -12.59
CA ALA A 683 10.72 37.43 -13.95
C ALA A 683 10.94 38.58 -14.94
N ARG A 684 10.25 39.72 -14.77
CA ARG A 684 10.46 40.94 -15.58
C ARG A 684 11.72 41.73 -15.24
N PHE A 685 12.32 41.52 -14.06
CA PHE A 685 13.60 42.12 -13.70
C PHE A 685 14.80 41.25 -14.10
N GLU A 686 14.58 39.94 -14.31
CA GLU A 686 15.58 39.00 -14.83
C GLU A 686 15.63 38.94 -16.37
N SER A 687 14.58 39.41 -17.05
CA SER A 687 14.55 39.70 -18.50
C SER A 687 15.10 41.10 -18.82
#